data_AF-A0A966A0Q4-F1
#
_entry.id   AF-A0A966A0Q4-F1
#
_cell.length_a   1.000
_cell.length_b   1.000
_cell.length_c   1.000
_cell.angle_alpha   90.00
_cell.angle_beta   90.00
_cell.angle_gamma   90.00
#
_symmetry.space_group_name_H-M   'P 1'
#
loop_
_entity.id
_entity.type
_entity.pdbx_description
1 polymer ?
#
loop_
_entity_poly.entity_id
_entity_poly.type
_entity_poly.pdbx_seq_one_letter_code
_entity_poly.pdbx_strand_id
1 'polypeptide(L)'
;MMMDSIADLMQQATALHERGQLEEAAQFYSRVLAREPEHADALHLTGVVAHQRDRNEDAVALITRAITKNPRAPAFHNNLGLALTALGQTAKAEAAYQEALALVPEFADALLNLGSLRAGQGSFEEAATLLERAVAADSGVPQAHYYLGCARFALTDARGALDAFQQAASLGADFAEVHYRIGGAHAAVGETAQAIAGYVRALDRDDDHSGALHGLLESLDMLPAGVDAALLETVVAPLLRAKSVNPRTLGHGAACLLERKHALVAEHGSTPSAESLCDGLLDDGIARLYLQRTVNVSAPLERLLTRCRARWLADADHETTMAQSRWDGAGAVAIQCFLNEFVWAVTPEEEHAVAVLERHIIDVCSSAASPDQAIVPDLLVYACYRPLWRIACAARLRALPAEVWPRALAEVLRVSLHEPLVERDLDARIATGAAIRDGVSKAVRMQYEENPYPRWLAITRGEVLNIEQRVRRWSPGYVAPAELGGPLRMLFAGCGTGMDAINGALHLDKVDVTAVDLSRASLAYGMRKAAEYGLENIRFRQEDILEMDTSGEPYHVINCTGVLHHMQDPAAGLERLVQLLIPGGLIALALYSRLARAPLLEARALIRASGFGSGVNDIRLFRQQVLGEGVRGPLAELIGSTDFFSTSECRDLLFHVQETQLTLPELSKLLEEKGLEFLGFELTITEVEQGFRREYPDAALTDLQAWAAYEQQHPESFRSMYQFWCRKI
;
A
#
# COMPACT_ATOMS: atom_id res chain seq x y z
N MET A 1 39.03 51.23 28.01
CA MET A 1 38.51 50.08 27.24
C MET A 1 39.04 50.21 25.83
N MET A 2 39.90 49.28 25.38
CA MET A 2 40.20 49.18 23.95
C MET A 2 38.89 48.83 23.25
N MET A 3 38.47 49.64 22.26
CA MET A 3 37.38 49.25 21.39
C MET A 3 37.90 48.09 20.53
N ASP A 4 37.29 46.90 20.64
CA ASP A 4 37.59 45.74 19.79
C ASP A 4 37.67 46.19 18.32
N SER A 5 38.69 45.79 17.57
CA SER A 5 38.78 46.15 16.15
C SER A 5 37.67 45.48 15.34
N ILE A 6 37.38 45.95 14.13
CA ILE A 6 36.39 45.28 13.25
C ILE A 6 36.82 43.84 12.95
N ALA A 7 38.12 43.59 12.80
CA ALA A 7 38.66 42.25 12.63
C ALA A 7 38.38 41.36 13.85
N ASP A 8 38.56 41.88 15.07
CA ASP A 8 38.26 41.13 16.30
C ASP A 8 36.77 40.80 16.42
N LEU A 9 35.90 41.77 16.07
CA LEU A 9 34.44 41.57 16.07
C LEU A 9 34.01 40.53 15.03
N MET A 10 34.59 40.58 13.83
CA MET A 10 34.32 39.61 12.77
C MET A 10 34.79 38.21 13.16
N GLN A 11 36.00 38.08 13.73
CA GLN A 11 36.53 36.80 14.18
C GLN A 11 35.67 36.18 15.29
N GLN A 12 35.23 36.98 16.26
CA GLN A 12 34.31 36.53 17.30
C GLN A 12 32.95 36.11 16.73
N ALA A 13 32.40 36.91 15.80
CA ALA A 13 31.13 36.61 15.15
C ALA A 13 31.17 35.28 14.39
N THR A 14 32.19 35.06 13.56
CA THR A 14 32.32 33.83 12.77
C THR A 14 32.56 32.62 13.66
N ALA A 15 33.38 32.73 14.71
CA ALA A 15 33.60 31.64 15.65
C ALA A 15 32.31 31.25 16.43
N LEU A 16 31.47 32.23 16.76
CA LEU A 16 30.15 31.97 17.36
C LEU A 16 29.18 31.34 16.36
N HIS A 17 29.22 31.80 15.10
CA HIS A 17 28.40 31.26 14.01
C HIS A 17 28.75 29.79 13.74
N GLU A 18 30.05 29.45 13.64
CA GLU A 18 30.53 28.07 13.45
C GLU A 18 30.11 27.12 14.60
N ARG A 19 29.83 27.66 15.79
CA ARG A 19 29.29 26.91 16.95
C ARG A 19 27.76 26.87 17.01
N GLY A 20 27.07 27.46 16.04
CA GLY A 20 25.62 27.55 16.01
C GLY A 20 25.02 28.61 16.96
N GLN A 21 25.84 29.47 17.57
CA GLN A 21 25.38 30.54 18.47
C GLN A 21 24.93 31.77 17.67
N LEU A 22 23.86 31.60 16.88
CA LEU A 22 23.43 32.56 15.86
C LEU A 22 23.04 33.92 16.44
N GLU A 23 22.40 33.97 17.62
CA GLU A 23 21.97 35.20 18.30
C GLU A 23 23.16 36.06 18.70
N GLU A 24 24.19 35.42 19.21
CA GLU A 24 25.41 36.08 19.67
C GLU A 24 26.23 36.52 18.46
N ALA A 25 26.37 35.65 17.44
CA ALA A 25 27.01 36.01 16.17
C ALA A 25 26.34 37.24 15.52
N ALA A 26 25.00 37.27 15.47
CA ALA A 26 24.23 38.41 14.93
C ALA A 26 24.49 39.72 15.69
N GLN A 27 24.67 39.68 17.02
CA GLN A 27 25.02 40.87 17.81
C GLN A 27 26.40 41.41 17.42
N PHE A 28 27.37 40.53 17.20
CA PHE A 28 28.70 40.94 16.76
C PHE A 28 28.70 41.48 15.32
N TYR A 29 27.99 40.84 14.37
CA TYR A 29 27.83 41.39 13.03
C TYR A 29 27.11 42.76 13.06
N SER A 30 26.11 42.93 13.92
CA SER A 30 25.43 44.22 14.11
C SER A 30 26.38 45.31 14.64
N ARG A 31 27.31 44.96 15.54
CA ARG A 31 28.35 45.89 16.02
C ARG A 31 29.33 46.27 14.90
N VAL A 32 29.64 45.35 13.99
CA VAL A 32 30.44 45.66 12.79
C VAL A 32 29.67 46.61 11.88
N LEU A 33 28.41 46.31 11.55
CA LEU A 33 27.56 47.15 10.69
C LEU A 33 27.23 48.52 11.31
N ALA A 34 27.22 48.64 12.64
CA ALA A 34 27.08 49.93 13.31
C ALA A 34 28.30 50.84 13.10
N ARG A 35 29.48 50.26 12.86
CA ARG A 35 30.74 51.00 12.59
C ARG A 35 30.98 51.18 11.10
N GLU A 36 30.72 50.14 10.33
CA GLU A 36 30.84 50.10 8.87
C GLU A 36 29.55 49.52 8.25
N PRO A 37 28.54 50.38 7.99
CA PRO A 37 27.22 49.94 7.50
C PRO A 37 27.22 49.17 6.18
N GLU A 38 28.29 49.32 5.40
CA GLU A 38 28.47 48.72 4.07
C GLU A 38 29.61 47.67 4.07
N HIS A 39 30.01 47.14 5.24
CA HIS A 39 30.99 46.06 5.33
C HIS A 39 30.43 44.79 4.69
N ALA A 40 31.02 44.38 3.57
CA ALA A 40 30.46 43.33 2.71
C ALA A 40 30.26 41.99 3.44
N ASP A 41 31.26 41.49 4.15
CA ASP A 41 31.17 40.18 4.84
C ASP A 41 30.18 40.20 6.01
N ALA A 42 30.12 41.29 6.78
CA ALA A 42 29.16 41.43 7.87
C ALA A 42 27.72 41.49 7.33
N LEU A 43 27.49 42.17 6.19
CA LEU A 43 26.19 42.17 5.51
C LEU A 43 25.81 40.76 5.04
N HIS A 44 26.73 40.06 4.38
CA HIS A 44 26.52 38.70 3.88
C HIS A 44 26.20 37.73 5.02
N LEU A 45 27.04 37.67 6.06
CA LEU A 45 26.87 36.74 7.16
C LEU A 45 25.65 37.06 8.03
N THR A 46 25.27 38.34 8.17
CA THR A 46 23.97 38.70 8.76
C THR A 46 22.80 38.19 7.92
N GLY A 47 22.92 38.25 6.59
CA GLY A 47 21.94 37.68 5.67
C GLY A 47 21.86 36.14 5.76
N VAL A 48 23.00 35.45 5.91
CA VAL A 48 23.04 33.99 6.15
C VAL A 48 22.33 33.64 7.46
N VAL A 49 22.59 34.38 8.54
CA VAL A 49 21.89 34.19 9.81
C VAL A 49 20.39 34.49 9.69
N ALA A 50 20.00 35.45 8.85
CA ALA A 50 18.59 35.72 8.56
C ALA A 50 17.92 34.53 7.85
N HIS A 51 18.59 33.94 6.84
CA HIS A 51 18.11 32.74 6.13
C HIS A 51 17.99 31.53 7.07
N GLN A 52 18.98 31.27 7.92
CA GLN A 52 18.94 30.21 8.94
C GLN A 52 17.83 30.37 9.99
N ARG A 53 17.17 31.54 10.02
CA ARG A 53 16.01 31.84 10.85
C ARG A 53 14.72 32.03 10.05
N ASP A 54 14.69 31.52 8.82
CA ASP A 54 13.56 31.62 7.89
C ASP A 54 13.13 33.05 7.54
N ARG A 55 13.98 34.06 7.77
CA ARG A 55 13.75 35.46 7.36
C ARG A 55 14.37 35.68 5.98
N ASN A 56 13.81 35.00 4.99
CA ASN A 56 14.40 34.89 3.66
C ASN A 56 14.37 36.21 2.88
N GLU A 57 13.35 37.05 3.06
CA GLU A 57 13.29 38.39 2.45
C GLU A 57 14.41 39.30 2.99
N ASP A 58 14.64 39.28 4.30
CA ASP A 58 15.74 40.01 4.94
C ASP A 58 17.09 39.51 4.44
N ALA A 59 17.24 38.18 4.32
CA ALA A 59 18.45 37.55 3.79
C ALA A 59 18.76 38.02 2.36
N VAL A 60 17.77 37.99 1.47
CA VAL A 60 17.90 38.48 0.09
C VAL A 60 18.33 39.95 0.07
N ALA A 61 17.71 40.82 0.87
CA ALA A 61 18.04 42.23 0.91
C ALA A 61 19.48 42.49 1.39
N LEU A 62 19.91 41.82 2.47
CA LEU A 62 21.24 41.98 3.05
C LEU A 62 22.34 41.42 2.15
N ILE A 63 22.13 40.23 1.57
CA ILE A 63 23.10 39.60 0.67
C ILE A 63 23.22 40.39 -0.64
N THR A 64 22.12 40.92 -1.19
CA THR A 64 22.16 41.79 -2.38
C THR A 64 22.98 43.05 -2.12
N ARG A 65 22.85 43.65 -0.94
CA ARG A 65 23.71 44.77 -0.51
C ARG A 65 25.17 44.34 -0.40
N ALA A 66 25.46 43.16 0.16
CA ALA A 66 26.82 42.62 0.23
C ALA A 66 27.44 42.44 -1.17
N ILE A 67 26.70 41.87 -2.12
CA ILE A 67 27.12 41.69 -3.52
C ILE A 67 27.43 43.04 -4.19
N THR A 68 26.64 44.08 -3.91
CA THR A 68 26.89 45.42 -4.44
C THR A 68 28.26 45.96 -3.99
N LYS A 69 28.77 45.53 -2.83
CA LYS A 69 30.07 45.96 -2.28
C LYS A 69 31.22 45.06 -2.69
N ASN A 70 30.97 43.77 -2.80
CA ASN A 70 31.94 42.81 -3.29
C ASN A 70 31.27 41.83 -4.26
N PRO A 71 31.18 42.18 -5.56
CA PRO A 71 30.49 41.35 -6.54
C PRO A 71 31.27 40.09 -6.94
N ARG A 72 32.55 39.98 -6.54
CA ARG A 72 33.45 38.87 -6.91
C ARG A 72 33.53 37.77 -5.84
N ALA A 73 32.68 37.82 -4.81
CA ALA A 73 32.60 36.77 -3.80
C ALA A 73 31.56 35.70 -4.22
N PRO A 74 31.96 34.50 -4.68
CA PRO A 74 31.02 33.48 -5.15
C PRO A 74 30.07 32.99 -4.04
N ALA A 75 30.55 32.94 -2.79
CA ALA A 75 29.74 32.58 -1.63
C ALA A 75 28.54 33.53 -1.39
N PHE A 76 28.62 34.78 -1.86
CA PHE A 76 27.52 35.73 -1.72
C PHE A 76 26.39 35.39 -2.68
N HIS A 77 26.74 35.09 -3.93
CA HIS A 77 25.79 34.69 -4.96
C HIS A 77 25.15 33.32 -4.65
N ASN A 78 25.94 32.35 -4.16
CA ASN A 78 25.39 31.06 -3.71
C ASN A 78 24.36 31.22 -2.58
N ASN A 79 24.68 32.02 -1.55
CA ASN A 79 23.78 32.21 -0.41
C ASN A 79 22.56 33.07 -0.77
N LEU A 80 22.68 33.97 -1.76
CA LEU A 80 21.52 34.64 -2.36
C LEU A 80 20.61 33.61 -3.04
N GLY A 81 21.19 32.68 -3.81
CA GLY A 81 20.45 31.59 -4.45
C GLY A 81 19.66 30.74 -3.44
N LEU A 82 20.29 30.37 -2.31
CA LEU A 82 19.62 29.62 -1.23
C LEU A 82 18.40 30.36 -0.66
N ALA A 83 18.56 31.64 -0.33
CA ALA A 83 17.46 32.46 0.19
C ALA A 83 16.32 32.64 -0.84
N LEU A 84 16.66 32.79 -2.13
CA LEU A 84 15.68 32.89 -3.22
C LEU A 84 14.94 31.56 -3.46
N THR A 85 15.63 30.42 -3.36
CA THR A 85 15.02 29.09 -3.42
C THR A 85 14.00 28.91 -2.30
N ALA A 86 14.33 29.32 -1.07
CA ALA A 86 13.42 29.26 0.07
C ALA A 86 12.16 30.15 -0.09
N LEU A 87 12.25 31.22 -0.91
CA LEU A 87 11.10 32.06 -1.29
C LEU A 87 10.33 31.54 -2.52
N GLY A 88 10.71 30.40 -3.09
CA GLY A 88 10.13 29.89 -4.34
C GLY A 88 10.46 30.74 -5.58
N GLN A 89 11.45 31.64 -5.51
CA GLN A 89 11.87 32.49 -6.62
C GLN A 89 12.90 31.78 -7.52
N THR A 90 12.52 30.62 -8.04
CA THR A 90 13.39 29.64 -8.71
C THR A 90 14.26 30.22 -9.82
N ALA A 91 13.68 31.02 -10.74
CA ALA A 91 14.44 31.60 -11.85
C ALA A 91 15.54 32.57 -11.38
N LYS A 92 15.31 33.31 -10.29
CA LYS A 92 16.32 34.20 -9.72
C LYS A 92 17.37 33.43 -8.94
N ALA A 93 16.96 32.36 -8.25
CA ALA A 93 17.90 31.48 -7.55
C ALA A 93 18.89 30.84 -8.53
N GLU A 94 18.39 30.33 -9.65
CA GLU A 94 19.21 29.78 -10.74
C GLU A 94 20.24 30.80 -11.24
N ALA A 95 19.81 32.03 -11.54
CA ALA A 95 20.71 33.08 -11.99
C ALA A 95 21.81 33.37 -10.94
N ALA A 96 21.46 33.41 -9.66
CA ALA A 96 22.43 33.63 -8.59
C ALA A 96 23.45 32.48 -8.48
N TYR A 97 23.02 31.21 -8.59
CA TYR A 97 23.96 30.09 -8.63
C TYR A 97 24.87 30.14 -9.86
N GLN A 98 24.34 30.49 -11.03
CA GLN A 98 25.12 30.64 -12.27
C GLN A 98 26.18 31.75 -12.15
N GLU A 99 25.87 32.87 -11.50
CA GLU A 99 26.85 33.94 -11.21
C GLU A 99 27.97 33.44 -10.28
N ALA A 100 27.64 32.63 -9.26
CA ALA A 100 28.64 32.01 -8.41
C ALA A 100 29.60 31.10 -9.22
N LEU A 101 29.05 30.32 -10.15
CA LEU A 101 29.80 29.43 -11.04
C LEU A 101 30.58 30.19 -12.13
N ALA A 102 30.10 31.35 -12.57
CA ALA A 102 30.83 32.21 -13.48
C ALA A 102 32.10 32.79 -12.84
N LEU A 103 32.06 33.05 -11.52
CA LEU A 103 33.21 33.48 -10.73
C LEU A 103 34.17 32.32 -10.44
N VAL A 104 33.64 31.16 -10.05
CA VAL A 104 34.41 29.95 -9.74
C VAL A 104 33.68 28.72 -10.31
N PRO A 105 34.11 28.18 -11.47
CA PRO A 105 33.41 27.09 -12.16
C PRO A 105 33.22 25.82 -11.34
N GLU A 106 34.19 25.47 -10.49
CA GLU A 106 34.17 24.28 -9.63
C GLU A 106 33.82 24.61 -8.18
N PHE A 107 32.93 25.58 -7.98
CA PHE A 107 32.44 25.93 -6.64
C PHE A 107 31.40 24.89 -6.18
N ALA A 108 31.85 23.91 -5.38
CA ALA A 108 31.08 22.74 -4.98
C ALA A 108 29.68 23.06 -4.43
N ASP A 109 29.54 24.04 -3.53
CA ASP A 109 28.24 24.43 -2.96
C ASP A 109 27.26 24.95 -4.02
N ALA A 110 27.72 25.77 -4.97
CA ALA A 110 26.87 26.29 -6.03
C ALA A 110 26.49 25.20 -7.05
N LEU A 111 27.41 24.28 -7.36
CA LEU A 111 27.12 23.11 -8.20
C LEU A 111 26.08 22.20 -7.54
N LEU A 112 26.25 21.90 -6.25
CA LEU A 112 25.31 21.12 -5.45
C LEU A 112 23.92 21.76 -5.44
N ASN A 113 23.85 23.05 -5.10
CA ASN A 113 22.57 23.74 -4.95
C ASN A 113 21.84 23.90 -6.28
N LEU A 114 22.56 24.22 -7.36
CA LEU A 114 21.97 24.27 -8.70
C LEU A 114 21.55 22.88 -9.19
N GLY A 115 22.36 21.85 -8.94
CA GLY A 115 22.04 20.46 -9.28
C GLY A 115 20.80 19.94 -8.54
N SER A 116 20.69 20.24 -7.25
CA SER A 116 19.50 19.95 -6.43
C SER A 116 18.26 20.69 -6.97
N LEU A 117 18.40 21.98 -7.31
CA LEU A 117 17.32 22.77 -7.91
C LEU A 117 16.84 22.16 -9.24
N ARG A 118 17.78 21.75 -10.10
CA ARG A 118 17.48 21.07 -11.38
C ARG A 118 16.79 19.72 -11.17
N ALA A 119 17.23 18.94 -10.20
CA ALA A 119 16.56 17.69 -9.84
C ALA A 119 15.11 17.94 -9.38
N GLY A 120 14.89 18.96 -8.56
CA GLY A 120 13.54 19.37 -8.13
C GLY A 120 12.65 19.88 -9.27
N GLN A 121 13.24 20.35 -10.37
CA GLN A 121 12.53 20.72 -11.61
C GLN A 121 12.31 19.54 -12.57
N GLY A 122 12.85 18.36 -12.27
CA GLY A 122 12.80 17.17 -13.13
C GLY A 122 13.84 17.14 -14.25
N SER A 123 14.77 18.11 -14.30
CA SER A 123 15.88 18.16 -15.27
C SER A 123 17.04 17.25 -14.82
N PHE A 124 16.82 15.94 -14.81
CA PHE A 124 17.70 14.98 -14.15
C PHE A 124 19.07 14.82 -14.84
N GLU A 125 19.17 14.96 -16.16
CA GLU A 125 20.45 14.89 -16.90
C GLU A 125 21.36 16.07 -16.56
N GLU A 126 20.80 17.28 -16.55
CA GLU A 126 21.51 18.49 -16.13
C GLU A 126 21.89 18.41 -14.65
N ALA A 127 20.96 17.95 -13.81
CA ALA A 127 21.21 17.74 -12.39
C ALA A 127 22.38 16.78 -12.16
N ALA A 128 22.37 15.61 -12.80
CA ALA A 128 23.43 14.62 -12.69
C ALA A 128 24.78 15.21 -13.11
N THR A 129 24.84 15.93 -14.24
CA THR A 129 26.06 16.59 -14.71
C THR A 129 26.62 17.58 -13.70
N LEU A 130 25.76 18.41 -13.10
CA LEU A 130 26.17 19.38 -12.08
C LEU A 130 26.62 18.71 -10.79
N LEU A 131 25.93 17.66 -10.36
CA LEU A 131 26.21 16.94 -9.11
C LEU A 131 27.47 16.08 -9.22
N GLU A 132 27.77 15.51 -10.40
CA GLU A 132 29.05 14.84 -10.67
C GLU A 132 30.22 15.82 -10.56
N ARG A 133 30.06 17.05 -11.07
CA ARG A 133 31.06 18.11 -10.89
C ARG A 133 31.17 18.53 -9.43
N ALA A 134 30.06 18.61 -8.69
CA ALA A 134 30.07 18.94 -7.26
C ALA A 134 30.87 17.89 -6.46
N VAL A 135 30.63 16.61 -6.72
CA VAL A 135 31.35 15.49 -6.09
C VAL A 135 32.83 15.47 -6.49
N ALA A 136 33.16 15.84 -7.73
CA ALA A 136 34.56 15.96 -8.18
C ALA A 136 35.28 17.14 -7.52
N ALA A 137 34.58 18.24 -7.27
CA ALA A 137 35.12 19.42 -6.59
C ALA A 137 35.30 19.19 -5.09
N ASP A 138 34.34 18.53 -4.44
CA ASP A 138 34.44 18.10 -3.04
C ASP A 138 33.71 16.77 -2.80
N SER A 139 34.50 15.70 -2.67
CA SER A 139 34.00 14.34 -2.44
C SER A 139 33.43 14.11 -1.04
N GLY A 140 33.67 15.02 -0.09
CA GLY A 140 33.31 14.89 1.33
C GLY A 140 31.91 15.37 1.67
N VAL A 141 31.13 15.85 0.70
CA VAL A 141 29.79 16.42 0.92
C VAL A 141 28.71 15.35 0.72
N PRO A 142 28.12 14.78 1.78
CA PRO A 142 27.13 13.71 1.65
C PRO A 142 25.91 14.10 0.82
N GLN A 143 25.48 15.38 0.89
CA GLN A 143 24.32 15.89 0.14
C GLN A 143 24.54 15.80 -1.37
N ALA A 144 25.77 16.02 -1.86
CA ALA A 144 26.08 15.94 -3.29
C ALA A 144 25.93 14.52 -3.81
N HIS A 145 26.41 13.52 -3.05
CA HIS A 145 26.21 12.11 -3.37
C HIS A 145 24.73 11.70 -3.27
N TYR A 146 24.00 12.18 -2.27
CA TYR A 146 22.57 11.89 -2.13
C TYR A 146 21.76 12.39 -3.35
N TYR A 147 21.89 13.67 -3.70
CA TYR A 147 21.16 14.21 -4.85
C TYR A 147 21.65 13.61 -6.18
N LEU A 148 22.93 13.26 -6.30
CA LEU A 148 23.44 12.54 -7.47
C LEU A 148 22.75 11.18 -7.60
N GLY A 149 22.59 10.47 -6.49
CA GLY A 149 21.83 9.22 -6.44
C GLY A 149 20.39 9.40 -6.89
N CYS A 150 19.70 10.45 -6.40
CA CYS A 150 18.32 10.75 -6.82
C CYS A 150 18.22 11.01 -8.32
N ALA A 151 19.13 11.83 -8.88
CA ALA A 151 19.16 12.14 -10.30
C ALA A 151 19.42 10.88 -11.14
N ARG A 152 20.43 10.08 -10.78
CA ARG A 152 20.75 8.82 -11.49
C ARG A 152 19.62 7.80 -11.42
N PHE A 153 18.95 7.69 -10.27
CA PHE A 153 17.81 6.78 -10.10
C PHE A 153 16.66 7.19 -11.03
N ALA A 154 16.37 8.50 -11.14
CA ALA A 154 15.35 9.01 -12.06
C ALA A 154 15.73 8.79 -13.55
N LEU A 155 17.02 8.81 -13.86
CA LEU A 155 17.59 8.45 -15.17
C LEU A 155 17.68 6.92 -15.40
N THR A 156 17.12 6.11 -14.51
CA THR A 156 17.16 4.63 -14.54
C THR A 156 18.55 4.00 -14.45
N ASP A 157 19.56 4.78 -14.04
CA ASP A 157 20.89 4.29 -13.65
C ASP A 157 20.87 3.82 -12.19
N ALA A 158 20.19 2.70 -11.94
CA ALA A 158 20.01 2.15 -10.59
C ALA A 158 21.34 1.78 -9.91
N ARG A 159 22.34 1.33 -10.68
CA ARG A 159 23.66 0.96 -10.14
C ARG A 159 24.46 2.19 -9.73
N GLY A 160 24.55 3.19 -10.61
CA GLY A 160 25.22 4.44 -10.28
C GLY A 160 24.50 5.23 -9.18
N ALA A 161 23.18 5.09 -9.07
CA ALA A 161 22.41 5.63 -7.95
C ALA A 161 22.75 4.94 -6.63
N LEU A 162 22.79 3.60 -6.62
CA LEU A 162 23.16 2.81 -5.46
C LEU A 162 24.53 3.20 -4.92
N ASP A 163 25.53 3.29 -5.80
CA ASP A 163 26.90 3.69 -5.45
C ASP A 163 26.92 5.07 -4.77
N ALA A 164 26.18 6.04 -5.34
CA ALA A 164 26.09 7.40 -4.81
C ALA A 164 25.38 7.44 -3.44
N PHE A 165 24.26 6.72 -3.27
CA PHE A 165 23.56 6.68 -1.98
C PHE A 165 24.40 6.00 -0.89
N GLN A 166 25.11 4.92 -1.21
CA GLN A 166 26.03 4.27 -0.28
C GLN A 166 27.18 5.20 0.13
N GLN A 167 27.70 5.98 -0.82
CA GLN A 167 28.72 6.97 -0.53
C GLN A 167 28.18 8.08 0.38
N ALA A 168 26.98 8.60 0.14
CA ALA A 168 26.31 9.56 1.02
C ALA A 168 26.18 9.02 2.46
N ALA A 169 25.72 7.77 2.60
CA ALA A 169 25.60 7.11 3.91
C ALA A 169 26.97 6.97 4.60
N SER A 170 28.02 6.61 3.86
CA SER A 170 29.39 6.47 4.40
C SER A 170 29.98 7.79 4.91
N LEU A 171 29.54 8.92 4.33
CA LEU A 171 29.95 10.27 4.69
C LEU A 171 29.10 10.88 5.82
N GLY A 172 28.20 10.09 6.42
CA GLY A 172 27.42 10.48 7.59
C GLY A 172 25.97 10.91 7.32
N ALA A 173 25.45 10.72 6.11
CA ALA A 173 24.01 10.87 5.86
C ALA A 173 23.24 9.66 6.43
N ASP A 174 23.00 9.67 7.73
CA ASP A 174 22.31 8.60 8.44
C ASP A 174 20.89 8.98 8.86
N PHE A 175 20.00 9.10 7.87
CA PHE A 175 18.57 9.37 8.06
C PHE A 175 17.72 8.43 7.19
N ALA A 176 16.43 8.29 7.54
CA ALA A 176 15.56 7.27 6.97
C ALA A 176 15.48 7.30 5.42
N GLU A 177 15.35 8.49 4.84
CA GLU A 177 15.23 8.67 3.39
C GLU A 177 16.46 8.12 2.61
N VAL A 178 17.69 8.25 3.12
CA VAL A 178 18.88 7.68 2.44
C VAL A 178 18.81 6.15 2.39
N HIS A 179 18.40 5.50 3.49
CA HIS A 179 18.27 4.04 3.53
C HIS A 179 17.07 3.55 2.71
N TYR A 180 15.97 4.32 2.65
CA TYR A 180 14.85 4.08 1.75
C TYR A 180 15.32 4.09 0.28
N ARG A 181 16.11 5.10 -0.11
CA ARG A 181 16.68 5.21 -1.45
C ARG A 181 17.66 4.09 -1.77
N ILE A 182 18.49 3.66 -0.81
CA ILE A 182 19.35 2.47 -0.95
C ILE A 182 18.51 1.21 -1.18
N GLY A 183 17.44 1.03 -0.40
CA GLY A 183 16.50 -0.10 -0.55
C GLY A 183 15.87 -0.13 -1.95
N GLY A 184 15.38 1.02 -2.42
CA GLY A 184 14.83 1.18 -3.78
C GLY A 184 15.84 0.94 -4.89
N ALA A 185 17.09 1.40 -4.72
CA ALA A 185 18.16 1.15 -5.67
C ALA A 185 18.55 -0.33 -5.74
N HIS A 186 18.61 -1.03 -4.60
CA HIS A 186 18.80 -2.49 -4.57
C HIS A 186 17.64 -3.24 -5.24
N ALA A 187 16.39 -2.83 -5.01
CA ALA A 187 15.23 -3.43 -5.66
C ALA A 187 15.33 -3.30 -7.20
N ALA A 188 15.63 -2.10 -7.70
CA ALA A 188 15.77 -1.83 -9.13
C ALA A 188 16.90 -2.62 -9.83
N VAL A 189 17.95 -3.04 -9.09
CA VAL A 189 19.01 -3.92 -9.62
C VAL A 189 18.72 -5.42 -9.39
N GLY A 190 17.58 -5.78 -8.78
CA GLY A 190 17.18 -7.16 -8.50
C GLY A 190 17.81 -7.79 -7.25
N GLU A 191 18.39 -6.98 -6.35
CA GLU A 191 19.04 -7.41 -5.11
C GLU A 191 18.04 -7.40 -3.93
N THR A 192 17.00 -8.24 -3.99
CA THR A 192 15.85 -8.21 -3.05
C THR A 192 16.23 -8.31 -1.57
N ALA A 193 17.22 -9.14 -1.20
CA ALA A 193 17.62 -9.29 0.20
C ALA A 193 18.24 -7.99 0.76
N GLN A 194 19.02 -7.29 -0.06
CA GLN A 194 19.62 -6.01 0.27
C GLN A 194 18.57 -4.89 0.25
N ALA A 195 17.57 -4.96 -0.65
CA ALA A 195 16.43 -4.06 -0.66
C ALA A 195 15.66 -4.11 0.67
N ILE A 196 15.29 -5.32 1.11
CA ILE A 196 14.66 -5.58 2.41
C ILE A 196 15.49 -4.97 3.54
N ALA A 197 16.81 -5.21 3.55
CA ALA A 197 17.69 -4.66 4.58
C ALA A 197 17.75 -3.11 4.56
N GLY A 198 17.73 -2.49 3.38
CA GLY A 198 17.67 -1.02 3.23
C GLY A 198 16.38 -0.44 3.78
N TYR A 199 15.23 -1.02 3.44
CA TYR A 199 13.94 -0.58 3.96
C TYR A 199 13.79 -0.78 5.47
N VAL A 200 14.28 -1.90 6.01
CA VAL A 200 14.31 -2.12 7.47
C VAL A 200 15.16 -1.05 8.15
N ARG A 201 16.34 -0.72 7.63
CA ARG A 201 17.17 0.35 8.20
C ARG A 201 16.50 1.72 8.15
N ALA A 202 15.70 1.99 7.11
CA ALA A 202 14.93 3.22 7.02
C ALA A 202 13.85 3.27 8.11
N LEU A 203 13.13 2.17 8.31
CA LEU A 203 12.12 2.05 9.37
C LEU A 203 12.73 2.13 10.78
N ASP A 204 13.93 1.56 11.00
CA ASP A 204 14.65 1.70 12.29
C ASP A 204 14.96 3.17 12.67
N ARG A 205 14.96 4.08 11.69
CA ARG A 205 15.22 5.52 11.88
C ARG A 205 13.94 6.34 11.94
N ASP A 206 12.92 5.89 11.21
CA ASP A 206 11.59 6.47 11.18
C ASP A 206 10.57 5.36 10.98
N ASP A 207 10.00 4.87 12.10
CA ASP A 207 8.99 3.82 12.12
C ASP A 207 7.74 4.17 11.28
N ASP A 208 7.52 5.46 11.00
CA ASP A 208 6.39 6.00 10.25
C ASP A 208 6.71 6.29 8.77
N HIS A 209 7.90 5.92 8.28
CA HIS A 209 8.33 6.16 6.90
C HIS A 209 7.53 5.33 5.89
N SER A 210 6.46 5.92 5.34
CA SER A 210 5.49 5.23 4.50
C SER A 210 6.10 4.58 3.24
N GLY A 211 7.04 5.26 2.58
CA GLY A 211 7.73 4.74 1.40
C GLY A 211 8.57 3.49 1.66
N ALA A 212 9.26 3.42 2.82
CA ALA A 212 10.08 2.28 3.20
C ALA A 212 9.22 1.08 3.59
N LEU A 213 8.13 1.31 4.33
CA LEU A 213 7.15 0.26 4.62
C LEU A 213 6.56 -0.31 3.34
N HIS A 214 6.17 0.56 2.39
CA HIS A 214 5.63 0.10 1.11
C HIS A 214 6.63 -0.74 0.31
N GLY A 215 7.86 -0.25 0.11
CA GLY A 215 8.89 -0.98 -0.62
C GLY A 215 9.29 -2.30 0.06
N LEU A 216 9.23 -2.36 1.39
CA LEU A 216 9.43 -3.60 2.15
C LEU A 216 8.31 -4.62 1.87
N LEU A 217 7.05 -4.19 1.89
CA LEU A 217 5.91 -5.06 1.61
C LEU A 217 5.94 -5.59 0.16
N GLU A 218 6.28 -4.74 -0.82
CA GLU A 218 6.46 -5.14 -2.22
C GLU A 218 7.58 -6.18 -2.37
N SER A 219 8.72 -5.95 -1.71
CA SER A 219 9.85 -6.90 -1.72
C SER A 219 9.52 -8.25 -1.09
N LEU A 220 8.60 -8.27 -0.11
CA LEU A 220 8.11 -9.50 0.53
C LEU A 220 7.08 -10.25 -0.34
N ASP A 221 6.39 -9.57 -1.24
CA ASP A 221 5.46 -10.18 -2.19
C ASP A 221 6.20 -10.83 -3.36
N MET A 222 7.31 -10.23 -3.79
CA MET A 222 8.14 -10.70 -4.90
C MET A 222 9.41 -11.44 -4.43
N LEU A 223 9.28 -12.32 -3.44
CA LEU A 223 10.44 -12.97 -2.82
C LEU A 223 11.09 -14.05 -3.72
N PRO A 224 12.38 -13.92 -4.07
CA PRO A 224 13.08 -14.98 -4.76
C PRO A 224 13.36 -16.17 -3.81
N ALA A 225 13.63 -17.33 -4.42
CA ALA A 225 13.94 -18.56 -3.69
C ALA A 225 15.17 -18.43 -2.75
N GLY A 226 16.12 -17.54 -3.07
CA GLY A 226 17.40 -17.42 -2.37
C GLY A 226 17.42 -16.59 -1.09
N VAL A 227 16.30 -15.98 -0.66
CA VAL A 227 16.27 -15.18 0.58
C VAL A 227 16.29 -16.10 1.82
N ASP A 228 17.14 -15.81 2.79
CA ASP A 228 17.28 -16.68 3.97
C ASP A 228 16.07 -16.61 4.92
N ALA A 229 15.68 -17.75 5.51
CA ALA A 229 14.54 -17.83 6.42
C ALA A 229 14.75 -17.04 7.72
N ALA A 230 15.98 -16.93 8.24
CA ALA A 230 16.25 -16.14 9.44
C ALA A 230 16.05 -14.65 9.18
N LEU A 231 16.48 -14.16 8.00
CA LEU A 231 16.20 -12.77 7.58
C LEU A 231 14.68 -12.54 7.45
N LEU A 232 13.94 -13.45 6.83
CA LEU A 232 12.48 -13.32 6.75
C LEU A 232 11.84 -13.33 8.13
N GLU A 233 12.32 -14.16 9.05
CA GLU A 233 11.79 -14.23 10.42
C GLU A 233 11.98 -12.91 11.18
N THR A 234 13.14 -12.24 11.04
CA THR A 234 13.37 -10.94 11.71
C THR A 234 12.46 -9.83 11.20
N VAL A 235 11.93 -9.95 9.98
CA VAL A 235 11.09 -8.94 9.32
C VAL A 235 9.60 -9.27 9.42
N VAL A 236 9.19 -10.47 9.02
CA VAL A 236 7.78 -10.88 8.94
C VAL A 236 7.17 -10.98 10.34
N ALA A 237 7.91 -11.48 11.33
CA ALA A 237 7.38 -11.70 12.67
C ALA A 237 6.93 -10.39 13.38
N PRO A 238 7.70 -9.28 13.39
CA PRO A 238 7.21 -8.02 13.94
C PRO A 238 6.07 -7.42 13.10
N LEU A 239 6.14 -7.48 11.76
CA LEU A 239 5.09 -6.94 10.89
C LEU A 239 3.74 -7.66 11.06
N LEU A 240 3.73 -8.99 11.22
CA LEU A 240 2.51 -9.74 11.52
C LEU A 240 1.86 -9.31 12.84
N ARG A 241 2.64 -8.83 13.81
CA ARG A 241 2.14 -8.33 15.10
C ARG A 241 1.72 -6.86 15.05
N ALA A 242 2.19 -6.11 14.05
CA ALA A 242 1.86 -4.71 13.90
C ALA A 242 0.36 -4.53 13.61
N LYS A 243 -0.26 -3.58 14.31
CA LYS A 243 -1.64 -3.15 14.04
C LYS A 243 -1.72 -2.14 12.88
N SER A 244 -0.60 -1.51 12.58
CA SER A 244 -0.43 -0.50 11.53
C SER A 244 -0.09 -1.09 10.16
N VAL A 245 -0.09 -2.41 10.01
CA VAL A 245 0.18 -3.09 8.73
C VAL A 245 -1.01 -3.97 8.40
N ASN A 246 -1.51 -3.88 7.18
CA ASN A 246 -2.49 -4.82 6.67
C ASN A 246 -1.81 -6.20 6.55
N PRO A 247 -2.17 -7.19 7.39
CA PRO A 247 -1.47 -8.47 7.38
C PRO A 247 -1.67 -9.25 6.07
N ARG A 248 -2.69 -8.94 5.26
CA ARG A 248 -2.91 -9.59 3.95
C ARG A 248 -1.71 -9.39 3.01
N THR A 249 -1.03 -8.24 3.06
CA THR A 249 0.15 -7.95 2.23
C THR A 249 1.40 -8.74 2.66
N LEU A 250 1.36 -9.43 3.79
CA LEU A 250 2.45 -10.28 4.29
C LEU A 250 2.25 -11.77 3.94
N GLY A 251 1.13 -12.12 3.31
CA GLY A 251 0.73 -13.52 3.08
C GLY A 251 1.82 -14.33 2.36
N HIS A 252 2.34 -13.81 1.25
CA HIS A 252 3.37 -14.50 0.47
C HIS A 252 4.67 -14.67 1.27
N GLY A 253 5.22 -13.58 1.83
CA GLY A 253 6.46 -13.65 2.60
C GLY A 253 6.37 -14.51 3.87
N ALA A 254 5.23 -14.50 4.56
CA ALA A 254 4.99 -15.37 5.70
C ALA A 254 4.85 -16.84 5.29
N ALA A 255 4.17 -17.13 4.18
CA ALA A 255 4.07 -18.48 3.64
C ALA A 255 5.45 -19.05 3.27
N CYS A 256 6.26 -18.29 2.53
CA CYS A 256 7.62 -18.68 2.17
C CYS A 256 8.51 -18.92 3.39
N LEU A 257 8.42 -18.06 4.41
CA LEU A 257 9.13 -18.27 5.68
C LEU A 257 8.75 -19.61 6.31
N LEU A 258 7.45 -19.90 6.45
CA LEU A 258 6.97 -21.13 7.09
C LEU A 258 7.33 -22.39 6.30
N GLU A 259 7.22 -22.34 4.97
CA GLU A 259 7.64 -23.45 4.10
C GLU A 259 9.12 -23.80 4.28
N ARG A 260 9.99 -22.79 4.33
CA ARG A 260 11.45 -22.95 4.53
C ARG A 260 11.78 -23.40 5.94
N LYS A 261 11.17 -22.78 6.95
CA LYS A 261 11.43 -23.05 8.37
C LYS A 261 11.02 -24.47 8.78
N HIS A 262 9.91 -24.97 8.24
CA HIS A 262 9.35 -26.30 8.55
C HIS A 262 9.66 -27.36 7.48
N ALA A 263 10.49 -27.03 6.48
CA ALA A 263 10.89 -27.92 5.39
C ALA A 263 9.69 -28.62 4.71
N LEU A 264 8.62 -27.87 4.44
CA LEU A 264 7.37 -28.41 3.89
C LEU A 264 7.48 -28.84 2.43
N VAL A 265 8.51 -28.34 1.74
CA VAL A 265 8.89 -28.74 0.39
C VAL A 265 10.18 -29.56 0.51
N ALA A 266 10.10 -30.87 0.27
CA ALA A 266 11.26 -31.75 0.41
C ALA A 266 12.23 -31.53 -0.76
N GLU A 267 13.47 -31.12 -0.49
CA GLU A 267 14.51 -31.17 -1.52
C GLU A 267 15.13 -32.58 -1.61
N HIS A 268 15.56 -33.23 -0.52
CA HIS A 268 16.10 -34.60 -0.60
C HIS A 268 15.96 -35.35 0.74
N GLY A 269 15.13 -36.41 0.78
CA GLY A 269 15.17 -37.46 1.82
C GLY A 269 14.26 -37.28 3.06
N SER A 270 13.64 -38.39 3.47
CA SER A 270 12.83 -38.65 4.68
C SER A 270 11.90 -37.51 5.14
N THR A 271 10.70 -37.43 4.57
CA THR A 271 9.60 -36.61 5.09
C THR A 271 9.18 -37.08 6.48
N PRO A 272 9.15 -36.20 7.50
CA PRO A 272 8.54 -36.53 8.78
C PRO A 272 7.07 -36.93 8.58
N SER A 273 6.50 -37.67 9.54
CA SER A 273 5.07 -37.97 9.47
C SER A 273 4.27 -36.66 9.45
N ALA A 274 3.17 -36.61 8.70
CA ALA A 274 2.33 -35.41 8.62
C ALA A 274 1.84 -34.93 9.99
N GLU A 275 1.76 -35.82 10.98
CA GLU A 275 1.43 -35.48 12.36
C GLU A 275 2.55 -34.68 13.05
N SER A 276 3.79 -35.15 12.96
CA SER A 276 4.94 -34.43 13.54
C SER A 276 5.14 -33.06 12.89
N LEU A 277 4.85 -32.95 11.59
CA LEU A 277 4.89 -31.68 10.86
C LEU A 277 3.77 -30.74 11.32
N CYS A 278 2.56 -31.28 11.51
CA CYS A 278 1.42 -30.47 11.95
C CYS A 278 1.62 -29.92 13.37
N ASP A 279 2.00 -30.77 14.32
CA ASP A 279 2.25 -30.35 15.71
C ASP A 279 3.42 -29.33 15.75
N GLY A 280 4.53 -29.60 15.04
CA GLY A 280 5.66 -28.67 14.97
C GLY A 280 5.33 -27.31 14.34
N LEU A 281 4.50 -27.30 13.28
CA LEU A 281 4.01 -26.07 12.66
C LEU A 281 3.09 -25.29 13.61
N LEU A 282 2.13 -25.98 14.25
CA LEU A 282 1.13 -25.31 15.08
C LEU A 282 1.67 -24.90 16.46
N ASP A 283 2.80 -25.45 16.90
CA ASP A 283 3.56 -24.97 18.07
C ASP A 283 4.29 -23.65 17.79
N ASP A 284 4.59 -23.34 16.52
CA ASP A 284 5.23 -22.10 16.11
C ASP A 284 4.27 -20.89 16.24
N GLY A 285 4.67 -19.91 17.07
CA GLY A 285 3.90 -18.69 17.27
C GLY A 285 3.72 -17.85 16.00
N ILE A 286 4.66 -17.89 15.06
CA ILE A 286 4.56 -17.19 13.77
C ILE A 286 3.52 -17.88 12.88
N ALA A 287 3.52 -19.20 12.83
CA ALA A 287 2.53 -19.95 12.06
C ALA A 287 1.10 -19.67 12.56
N ARG A 288 0.90 -19.67 13.89
CA ARG A 288 -0.40 -19.30 14.47
C ARG A 288 -0.81 -17.86 14.12
N LEU A 289 0.12 -16.91 14.17
CA LEU A 289 -0.17 -15.51 13.79
C LEU A 289 -0.51 -15.38 12.30
N TYR A 290 0.22 -16.08 11.43
CA TYR A 290 -0.07 -16.15 9.99
C TYR A 290 -1.49 -16.67 9.73
N LEU A 291 -1.86 -17.79 10.34
CA LEU A 291 -3.19 -18.41 10.18
C LEU A 291 -4.33 -17.55 10.73
N GLN A 292 -4.05 -16.74 11.75
CA GLN A 292 -5.05 -15.88 12.38
C GLN A 292 -5.19 -14.52 11.71
N ARG A 293 -4.22 -14.11 10.89
CA ARG A 293 -4.14 -12.73 10.38
C ARG A 293 -4.04 -12.63 8.86
N THR A 294 -3.79 -13.72 8.14
CA THR A 294 -3.63 -13.70 6.69
C THR A 294 -4.55 -14.72 6.02
N VAL A 295 -4.68 -14.64 4.71
CA VAL A 295 -5.23 -15.75 3.92
C VAL A 295 -4.06 -16.63 3.51
N ASN A 296 -4.18 -17.94 3.70
CA ASN A 296 -3.11 -18.86 3.36
C ASN A 296 -2.92 -18.90 1.83
N VAL A 297 -1.75 -18.50 1.34
CA VAL A 297 -1.42 -18.48 -0.10
C VAL A 297 -0.48 -19.62 -0.52
N SER A 298 -0.39 -20.67 0.30
CA SER A 298 0.52 -21.80 0.10
C SER A 298 -0.23 -23.12 -0.07
N ALA A 299 -0.02 -23.77 -1.21
CA ALA A 299 -0.53 -25.10 -1.49
C ALA A 299 0.03 -26.18 -0.55
N PRO A 300 1.35 -26.23 -0.23
CA PRO A 300 1.89 -27.15 0.77
C PRO A 300 1.24 -26.98 2.16
N LEU A 301 1.10 -25.74 2.65
CA LEU A 301 0.47 -25.45 3.94
C LEU A 301 -1.00 -25.88 3.93
N GLU A 302 -1.75 -25.55 2.87
CA GLU A 302 -3.16 -25.95 2.73
C GLU A 302 -3.33 -27.47 2.83
N ARG A 303 -2.51 -28.26 2.13
CA ARG A 303 -2.57 -29.72 2.19
C ARG A 303 -2.29 -30.26 3.59
N LEU A 304 -1.29 -29.71 4.27
CA LEU A 304 -0.95 -30.12 5.64
C LEU A 304 -2.10 -29.80 6.60
N LEU A 305 -2.59 -28.56 6.60
CA LEU A 305 -3.63 -28.08 7.51
C LEU A 305 -4.98 -28.75 7.28
N THR A 306 -5.33 -29.05 6.02
CA THR A 306 -6.53 -29.83 5.67
C THR A 306 -6.48 -31.22 6.29
N ARG A 307 -5.32 -31.90 6.26
CA ARG A 307 -5.14 -33.21 6.91
C ARG A 307 -5.21 -33.12 8.44
N CYS A 308 -4.69 -32.02 9.03
CA CYS A 308 -4.76 -31.81 10.48
C CYS A 308 -6.22 -31.73 10.95
N ARG A 309 -7.04 -30.89 10.30
CA ARG A 309 -8.45 -30.75 10.69
C ARG A 309 -9.28 -32.02 10.43
N ALA A 310 -8.97 -32.78 9.38
CA ALA A 310 -9.63 -34.06 9.07
C ALA A 310 -9.44 -35.05 10.21
N ARG A 311 -8.22 -35.10 10.76
CA ARG A 311 -7.89 -35.96 11.89
C ARG A 311 -8.58 -35.51 13.18
N TRP A 312 -8.57 -34.21 13.50
CA TRP A 312 -9.29 -33.72 14.69
C TRP A 312 -10.79 -34.02 14.63
N LEU A 313 -11.38 -33.99 13.43
CA LEU A 313 -12.76 -34.39 13.21
C LEU A 313 -12.98 -35.89 13.44
N ALA A 314 -12.06 -36.74 12.99
CA ALA A 314 -12.12 -38.18 13.23
C ALA A 314 -11.89 -38.55 14.71
N ASP A 315 -11.05 -37.79 15.42
CA ASP A 315 -10.75 -37.99 16.84
C ASP A 315 -11.84 -37.44 17.78
N ALA A 316 -12.80 -36.65 17.28
CA ALA A 316 -13.87 -35.99 18.06
C ALA A 316 -14.95 -36.96 18.60
N ASP A 317 -14.61 -38.23 18.83
CA ASP A 317 -15.53 -39.34 19.13
C ASP A 317 -15.98 -39.37 20.61
N HIS A 318 -16.36 -38.21 21.15
CA HIS A 318 -16.99 -37.96 22.46
C HIS A 318 -16.33 -38.53 23.74
N GLU A 319 -15.23 -39.29 23.64
CA GLU A 319 -14.52 -39.92 24.76
C GLU A 319 -13.02 -39.57 24.81
N THR A 320 -12.41 -39.15 23.70
CA THR A 320 -10.97 -38.83 23.63
C THR A 320 -10.77 -37.32 23.53
N THR A 321 -10.44 -36.68 24.64
CA THR A 321 -10.26 -35.23 24.73
C THR A 321 -9.09 -34.76 23.86
N MET A 322 -9.29 -33.82 22.93
CA MET A 322 -8.19 -33.07 22.32
C MET A 322 -7.36 -32.45 23.46
N ALA A 323 -6.08 -32.82 23.54
CA ALA A 323 -5.18 -32.28 24.55
C ALA A 323 -5.22 -30.74 24.53
N GLN A 324 -5.27 -30.12 25.71
CA GLN A 324 -5.34 -28.66 25.84
C GLN A 324 -4.22 -27.94 25.08
N SER A 325 -3.05 -28.58 24.96
CA SER A 325 -1.91 -28.08 24.19
C SER A 325 -2.21 -27.83 22.71
N ARG A 326 -3.21 -28.52 22.13
CA ARG A 326 -3.57 -28.40 20.70
C ARG A 326 -4.65 -27.34 20.41
N TRP A 327 -5.25 -26.73 21.44
CA TRP A 327 -6.35 -25.78 21.26
C TRP A 327 -5.96 -24.53 20.49
N ASP A 328 -4.77 -23.97 20.77
CA ASP A 328 -4.29 -22.77 20.08
C ASP A 328 -4.07 -23.03 18.58
N GLY A 329 -3.56 -24.22 18.22
CA GLY A 329 -3.41 -24.65 16.83
C GLY A 329 -4.76 -24.83 16.13
N ALA A 330 -5.69 -25.55 16.75
CA ALA A 330 -7.04 -25.73 16.21
C ALA A 330 -7.79 -24.40 16.06
N GLY A 331 -7.66 -23.49 17.03
CA GLY A 331 -8.25 -22.15 16.94
C GLY A 331 -7.65 -21.31 15.81
N ALA A 332 -6.34 -21.40 15.58
CA ALA A 332 -5.70 -20.75 14.44
C ALA A 332 -6.20 -21.30 13.10
N VAL A 333 -6.35 -22.62 12.98
CA VAL A 333 -6.91 -23.27 11.77
C VAL A 333 -8.38 -22.91 11.55
N ALA A 334 -9.19 -22.86 12.61
CA ALA A 334 -10.59 -22.44 12.53
C ALA A 334 -10.73 -20.99 12.02
N ILE A 335 -9.90 -20.07 12.53
CA ILE A 335 -9.85 -18.69 12.04
C ILE A 335 -9.41 -18.66 10.58
N GLN A 336 -8.37 -19.42 10.19
CA GLN A 336 -7.93 -19.51 8.80
C GLN A 336 -9.03 -19.99 7.86
N CYS A 337 -9.80 -21.01 8.27
CA CYS A 337 -10.94 -21.52 7.51
C CYS A 337 -12.06 -20.48 7.39
N PHE A 338 -12.25 -19.64 8.40
CA PHE A 338 -13.20 -18.53 8.28
C PHE A 338 -12.68 -17.42 7.36
N LEU A 339 -11.40 -17.05 7.45
CA LEU A 339 -10.78 -16.00 6.64
C LEU A 339 -10.73 -16.35 5.15
N ASN A 340 -10.50 -17.63 4.81
CA ASN A 340 -10.56 -18.10 3.43
C ASN A 340 -11.95 -18.55 2.97
N GLU A 341 -12.97 -18.33 3.81
CA GLU A 341 -14.37 -18.65 3.52
C GLU A 341 -14.59 -20.13 3.19
N PHE A 342 -13.91 -20.97 3.95
CA PHE A 342 -13.98 -22.42 3.92
C PHE A 342 -13.64 -23.00 2.54
N VAL A 343 -12.69 -22.39 1.81
CA VAL A 343 -12.33 -22.82 0.44
C VAL A 343 -11.64 -24.19 0.38
N TRP A 344 -11.15 -24.71 1.51
CA TRP A 344 -10.49 -26.02 1.58
C TRP A 344 -11.48 -27.16 1.35
N ALA A 345 -11.02 -28.22 0.69
CA ALA A 345 -11.85 -29.37 0.35
C ALA A 345 -12.41 -30.10 1.58
N VAL A 346 -13.64 -30.59 1.43
CA VAL A 346 -14.37 -31.37 2.43
C VAL A 346 -14.89 -32.62 1.75
N THR A 347 -14.59 -33.80 2.29
CA THR A 347 -15.07 -35.07 1.74
C THR A 347 -16.51 -35.35 2.20
N PRO A 348 -17.27 -36.21 1.51
CA PRO A 348 -18.59 -36.63 1.97
C PRO A 348 -18.59 -37.23 3.39
N GLU A 349 -17.53 -37.94 3.76
CA GLU A 349 -17.35 -38.52 5.10
C GLU A 349 -17.16 -37.42 6.15
N GLU A 350 -16.32 -36.42 5.86
CA GLU A 350 -16.15 -35.25 6.72
C GLU A 350 -17.46 -34.47 6.88
N GLU A 351 -18.20 -34.26 5.80
CA GLU A 351 -19.50 -33.56 5.84
C GLU A 351 -20.50 -34.28 6.75
N HIS A 352 -20.52 -35.61 6.70
CA HIS A 352 -21.34 -36.42 7.61
C HIS A 352 -20.90 -36.28 9.08
N ALA A 353 -19.60 -36.38 9.35
CA ALA A 353 -19.06 -36.24 10.70
C ALA A 353 -19.29 -34.83 11.28
N VAL A 354 -19.15 -33.78 10.48
CA VAL A 354 -19.46 -32.39 10.88
C VAL A 354 -20.94 -32.25 11.26
N ALA A 355 -21.85 -32.90 10.52
CA ALA A 355 -23.28 -32.87 10.85
C ALA A 355 -23.64 -33.66 12.13
N VAL A 356 -22.86 -34.70 12.47
CA VAL A 356 -22.95 -35.38 13.78
C VAL A 356 -22.49 -34.44 14.89
N LEU A 357 -21.31 -33.82 14.71
CA LEU A 357 -20.72 -32.88 15.66
C LEU A 357 -21.61 -31.66 15.92
N GLU A 358 -22.22 -31.10 14.87
CA GLU A 358 -23.15 -29.97 14.98
C GLU A 358 -24.35 -30.30 15.87
N ARG A 359 -24.94 -31.49 15.70
CA ARG A 359 -26.07 -31.94 16.53
C ARG A 359 -25.66 -32.08 17.99
N HIS A 360 -24.49 -32.68 18.24
CA HIS A 360 -23.95 -32.78 19.60
C HIS A 360 -23.77 -31.38 20.24
N ILE A 361 -23.19 -30.42 19.52
CA ILE A 361 -23.02 -29.05 20.00
C ILE A 361 -24.37 -28.41 20.34
N ILE A 362 -25.38 -28.58 19.48
CA ILE A 362 -26.73 -28.07 19.70
C ILE A 362 -27.37 -28.69 20.93
N ASP A 363 -27.23 -30.00 21.13
CA ASP A 363 -27.80 -30.74 22.27
C ASP A 363 -27.16 -30.31 23.60
N VAL A 364 -25.82 -30.16 23.64
CA VAL A 364 -25.10 -29.64 24.82
C VAL A 364 -25.52 -28.21 25.11
N CYS A 365 -25.60 -27.36 24.07
CA CYS A 365 -26.07 -25.99 24.19
C CYS A 365 -27.55 -25.90 24.57
N SER A 366 -28.35 -26.95 24.43
CA SER A 366 -29.76 -26.94 24.81
C SER A 366 -30.00 -27.48 26.22
N SER A 367 -29.14 -28.38 26.70
CA SER A 367 -29.32 -29.14 27.95
C SER A 367 -28.63 -28.55 29.17
N ALA A 368 -27.51 -27.84 29.01
CA ALA A 368 -26.75 -27.30 30.14
C ALA A 368 -27.34 -25.96 30.66
N ALA A 369 -27.08 -25.59 31.93
CA ALA A 369 -27.37 -24.23 32.43
C ALA A 369 -26.36 -23.19 31.89
N SER A 370 -25.11 -23.62 31.69
CA SER A 370 -24.06 -22.97 30.89
C SER A 370 -23.34 -24.09 30.13
N PRO A 371 -23.01 -23.94 28.83
CA PRO A 371 -22.09 -24.88 28.21
C PRO A 371 -20.80 -24.90 29.04
N ASP A 372 -20.28 -26.09 29.32
CA ASP A 372 -19.08 -26.28 30.12
C ASP A 372 -17.81 -26.19 29.24
N GLN A 373 -16.63 -26.36 29.84
CA GLN A 373 -15.39 -26.42 29.07
C GLN A 373 -15.28 -27.70 28.20
N ALA A 374 -16.18 -28.68 28.34
CA ALA A 374 -16.11 -29.94 27.61
C ALA A 374 -16.49 -29.79 26.13
N ILE A 375 -17.27 -28.77 25.77
CA ILE A 375 -17.66 -28.46 24.38
C ILE A 375 -16.57 -27.71 23.60
N VAL A 376 -15.49 -27.26 24.26
CA VAL A 376 -14.44 -26.43 23.63
C VAL A 376 -13.80 -27.13 22.41
N PRO A 377 -13.38 -28.41 22.50
CA PRO A 377 -12.83 -29.11 21.34
C PRO A 377 -13.81 -29.19 20.17
N ASP A 378 -15.07 -29.49 20.44
CA ASP A 378 -16.11 -29.62 19.43
C ASP A 378 -16.36 -28.31 18.69
N LEU A 379 -16.43 -27.18 19.42
CA LEU A 379 -16.59 -25.86 18.81
C LEU A 379 -15.37 -25.48 17.94
N LEU A 380 -14.16 -25.78 18.39
CA LEU A 380 -12.93 -25.51 17.63
C LEU A 380 -12.88 -26.34 16.33
N VAL A 381 -13.20 -27.64 16.41
CA VAL A 381 -13.22 -28.53 15.25
C VAL A 381 -14.34 -28.17 14.30
N TYR A 382 -15.57 -27.94 14.79
CA TYR A 382 -16.70 -27.50 13.98
C TYR A 382 -16.39 -26.19 13.24
N ALA A 383 -15.74 -25.23 13.91
CA ALA A 383 -15.35 -23.95 13.32
C ALA A 383 -14.28 -24.07 12.21
N CYS A 384 -13.61 -25.23 12.06
CA CYS A 384 -12.74 -25.51 10.91
C CYS A 384 -13.53 -25.85 9.63
N TYR A 385 -14.84 -26.11 9.71
CA TYR A 385 -15.66 -26.53 8.59
C TYR A 385 -16.84 -25.60 8.30
N ARG A 386 -17.41 -24.98 9.35
CA ARG A 386 -18.59 -24.12 9.23
C ARG A 386 -18.52 -22.89 10.15
N PRO A 387 -19.12 -21.76 9.76
CA PRO A 387 -19.11 -20.57 10.60
C PRO A 387 -20.02 -20.73 11.81
N LEU A 388 -19.55 -20.28 12.99
CA LEU A 388 -20.31 -20.39 14.23
C LEU A 388 -21.57 -19.51 14.24
N TRP A 389 -21.60 -18.39 13.51
CA TRP A 389 -22.79 -17.53 13.47
C TRP A 389 -24.03 -18.18 12.82
N ARG A 390 -23.87 -19.28 12.07
CA ARG A 390 -24.98 -20.01 11.43
C ARG A 390 -25.51 -21.18 12.26
N ILE A 391 -24.82 -21.59 13.32
CA ILE A 391 -25.29 -22.72 14.15
C ILE A 391 -26.58 -22.35 14.89
N ALA A 392 -27.50 -23.30 15.07
CA ALA A 392 -28.81 -23.04 15.68
C ALA A 392 -28.70 -22.43 17.10
N CYS A 393 -27.65 -22.77 17.86
CA CYS A 393 -27.39 -22.22 19.19
C CYS A 393 -26.55 -20.92 19.21
N ALA A 394 -26.30 -20.27 18.07
CA ALA A 394 -25.47 -19.06 17.95
C ALA A 394 -25.88 -17.93 18.92
N ALA A 395 -27.18 -17.67 19.08
CA ALA A 395 -27.67 -16.63 19.98
C ALA A 395 -27.32 -16.92 21.46
N ARG A 396 -27.35 -18.20 21.85
CA ARG A 396 -26.97 -18.63 23.19
C ARG A 396 -25.46 -18.51 23.39
N LEU A 397 -24.67 -18.94 22.42
CA LEU A 397 -23.21 -18.78 22.46
C LEU A 397 -22.81 -17.30 22.54
N ARG A 398 -23.49 -16.42 21.79
CA ARG A 398 -23.26 -14.96 21.80
C ARG A 398 -23.55 -14.31 23.16
N ALA A 399 -24.50 -14.86 23.92
CA ALA A 399 -24.92 -14.31 25.21
C ALA A 399 -23.96 -14.63 26.37
N LEU A 400 -23.00 -15.54 26.17
CA LEU A 400 -22.06 -15.93 27.20
C LEU A 400 -20.87 -14.96 27.27
N PRO A 401 -20.37 -14.62 28.46
CA PRO A 401 -19.20 -13.74 28.62
C PRO A 401 -17.95 -14.35 27.97
N ALA A 402 -17.06 -13.53 27.40
CA ALA A 402 -15.85 -14.03 26.74
C ALA A 402 -14.89 -14.74 27.71
N GLU A 403 -14.92 -14.37 28.99
CA GLU A 403 -14.02 -14.85 30.05
C GLU A 403 -14.27 -16.31 30.43
N VAL A 404 -15.42 -16.88 30.05
CA VAL A 404 -15.71 -18.30 30.29
C VAL A 404 -14.95 -19.21 29.33
N TRP A 405 -14.46 -18.65 28.22
CA TRP A 405 -13.84 -19.40 27.15
C TRP A 405 -12.30 -19.35 27.22
N PRO A 406 -11.63 -20.47 26.93
CA PRO A 406 -10.19 -20.46 26.70
C PRO A 406 -9.83 -19.49 25.56
N ARG A 407 -8.63 -18.89 25.64
CA ARG A 407 -8.16 -17.87 24.68
C ARG A 407 -8.36 -18.27 23.22
N ALA A 408 -7.99 -19.51 22.86
CA ALA A 408 -8.15 -20.03 21.50
C ALA A 408 -9.60 -19.94 20.99
N LEU A 409 -10.56 -20.40 21.80
CA LEU A 409 -11.97 -20.38 21.42
C LEU A 409 -12.57 -18.97 21.50
N ALA A 410 -12.15 -18.14 22.45
CA ALA A 410 -12.61 -16.76 22.55
C ALA A 410 -12.33 -15.97 21.26
N GLU A 411 -11.14 -16.13 20.67
CA GLU A 411 -10.81 -15.51 19.38
C GLU A 411 -11.63 -16.07 18.22
N VAL A 412 -11.86 -17.40 18.19
CA VAL A 412 -12.70 -18.05 17.17
C VAL A 412 -14.15 -17.55 17.26
N LEU A 413 -14.70 -17.40 18.47
CA LEU A 413 -16.03 -16.84 18.71
C LEU A 413 -16.09 -15.37 18.28
N ARG A 414 -15.06 -14.57 18.59
CA ARG A 414 -15.00 -13.16 18.15
C ARG A 414 -15.15 -13.06 16.62
N VAL A 415 -14.32 -13.79 15.88
CA VAL A 415 -14.22 -13.72 14.42
C VAL A 415 -15.40 -14.40 13.72
N SER A 416 -15.79 -15.60 14.15
CA SER A 416 -16.76 -16.44 13.41
C SER A 416 -18.19 -16.39 13.97
N LEU A 417 -18.42 -15.74 15.12
CA LEU A 417 -19.75 -15.59 15.73
C LEU A 417 -20.10 -14.12 16.01
N HIS A 418 -19.32 -13.41 16.82
CA HIS A 418 -19.70 -12.08 17.30
C HIS A 418 -19.66 -11.02 16.20
N GLU A 419 -18.55 -10.92 15.45
CA GLU A 419 -18.43 -9.93 14.37
C GLU A 419 -19.50 -10.06 13.27
N PRO A 420 -19.77 -11.27 12.72
CA PRO A 420 -20.83 -11.43 11.72
C PRO A 420 -22.23 -11.10 12.26
N LEU A 421 -22.49 -11.38 13.55
CA LEU A 421 -23.77 -11.02 14.15
C LEU A 421 -23.90 -9.51 14.38
N VAL A 422 -22.79 -8.79 14.68
CA VAL A 422 -22.78 -7.32 14.69
C VAL A 422 -23.04 -6.75 13.30
N GLU A 423 -22.43 -7.31 12.25
CA GLU A 423 -22.68 -6.91 10.86
C GLU A 423 -24.17 -7.06 10.50
N ARG A 424 -24.80 -8.18 10.89
CA ARG A 424 -26.24 -8.38 10.69
C ARG A 424 -27.11 -7.38 11.46
N ASP A 425 -26.70 -6.96 12.65
CA ASP A 425 -27.41 -5.93 13.41
C ASP A 425 -27.28 -4.54 12.75
N LEU A 426 -26.16 -4.28 12.06
CA LEU A 426 -25.91 -3.04 11.30
C LEU A 426 -26.65 -3.00 9.97
N ASP A 427 -26.93 -4.14 9.35
CA ASP A 427 -27.67 -4.23 8.09
C ASP A 427 -28.95 -3.39 8.11
N ALA A 428 -29.73 -3.45 9.19
CA ALA A 428 -30.97 -2.69 9.34
C ALA A 428 -30.79 -1.15 9.33
N ARG A 429 -29.57 -0.64 9.50
CA ARG A 429 -29.24 0.79 9.55
C ARG A 429 -28.72 1.35 8.22
N ILE A 430 -28.42 0.49 7.24
CA ILE A 430 -27.90 0.92 5.94
C ILE A 430 -28.99 1.70 5.19
N ALA A 431 -28.70 2.97 4.92
CA ALA A 431 -29.54 3.82 4.08
C ALA A 431 -29.59 3.25 2.66
N THR A 432 -30.77 3.27 2.03
CA THR A 432 -30.99 2.67 0.71
C THR A 432 -31.47 3.75 -0.25
N GLY A 433 -30.84 3.85 -1.41
CA GLY A 433 -31.23 4.77 -2.48
C GLY A 433 -32.35 4.21 -3.35
N ALA A 434 -32.32 4.56 -4.64
CA ALA A 434 -33.27 4.06 -5.62
C ALA A 434 -33.20 2.52 -5.76
N ALA A 435 -34.32 1.91 -6.16
CA ALA A 435 -34.38 0.47 -6.36
C ALA A 435 -33.43 0.03 -7.49
N ILE A 436 -32.64 -1.02 -7.26
CA ILE A 436 -31.73 -1.63 -8.24
C ILE A 436 -32.56 -2.30 -9.34
N ARG A 437 -32.47 -1.80 -10.58
CA ARG A 437 -33.29 -2.27 -11.71
C ARG A 437 -32.54 -3.19 -12.64
N ASP A 438 -31.29 -2.87 -12.93
CA ASP A 438 -30.44 -3.58 -13.90
C ASP A 438 -30.27 -5.07 -13.52
N GLY A 439 -30.28 -5.92 -14.54
CA GLY A 439 -30.21 -7.37 -14.38
C GLY A 439 -28.82 -7.85 -13.94
N VAL A 440 -27.76 -7.23 -14.49
CA VAL A 440 -26.38 -7.54 -14.13
C VAL A 440 -26.10 -7.03 -12.72
N SER A 441 -26.52 -5.81 -12.35
CA SER A 441 -26.42 -5.31 -10.98
C SER A 441 -27.06 -6.25 -9.96
N LYS A 442 -28.23 -6.84 -10.27
CA LYS A 442 -28.86 -7.85 -9.39
C LYS A 442 -28.05 -9.14 -9.28
N ALA A 443 -27.48 -9.62 -10.39
CA ALA A 443 -26.66 -10.83 -10.42
C ALA A 443 -25.35 -10.64 -9.62
N VAL A 444 -24.65 -9.54 -9.87
CA VAL A 444 -23.43 -9.14 -9.15
C VAL A 444 -23.73 -8.96 -7.66
N ARG A 445 -24.82 -8.30 -7.29
CA ARG A 445 -25.24 -8.19 -5.88
C ARG A 445 -25.41 -9.57 -5.23
N MET A 446 -26.10 -10.51 -5.88
CA MET A 446 -26.31 -11.85 -5.30
C MET A 446 -24.99 -12.57 -5.02
N GLN A 447 -23.96 -12.36 -5.84
CA GLN A 447 -22.63 -12.94 -5.63
C GLN A 447 -21.98 -12.46 -4.32
N TYR A 448 -22.08 -11.16 -4.01
CA TYR A 448 -21.44 -10.53 -2.85
C TYR A 448 -22.30 -10.52 -1.57
N GLU A 449 -23.61 -10.77 -1.65
CA GLU A 449 -24.47 -10.96 -0.46
C GLU A 449 -24.19 -12.29 0.24
N GLU A 450 -23.73 -13.31 -0.50
CA GLU A 450 -23.34 -14.59 0.09
C GLU A 450 -22.04 -14.46 0.91
N ASN A 451 -21.07 -13.72 0.37
CA ASN A 451 -19.71 -13.55 0.90
C ASN A 451 -19.26 -12.08 0.72
N PRO A 452 -19.34 -11.24 1.78
CA PRO A 452 -18.84 -9.87 1.74
C PRO A 452 -17.37 -9.83 1.31
N TYR A 453 -17.06 -9.06 0.26
CA TYR A 453 -15.74 -9.07 -0.37
C TYR A 453 -15.22 -7.65 -0.67
N PRO A 454 -13.91 -7.38 -0.50
CA PRO A 454 -12.89 -8.20 0.18
C PRO A 454 -12.97 -8.12 1.70
N ARG A 455 -12.73 -9.20 2.46
CA ARG A 455 -12.58 -9.07 3.93
C ARG A 455 -11.12 -8.76 4.28
N TRP A 456 -10.92 -7.85 5.22
CA TRP A 456 -9.59 -7.34 5.57
C TRP A 456 -9.51 -7.00 7.07
N LEU A 457 -8.38 -7.32 7.69
CA LEU A 457 -8.27 -7.20 9.15
C LEU A 457 -7.83 -5.82 9.62
N ALA A 458 -6.93 -5.19 8.88
CA ALA A 458 -6.39 -3.87 9.21
C ALA A 458 -6.04 -3.08 7.95
N ILE A 459 -6.12 -1.75 8.04
CA ILE A 459 -5.54 -0.79 7.10
C ILE A 459 -4.07 -0.57 7.47
N THR A 460 -3.19 -0.57 6.47
CA THR A 460 -1.80 -0.13 6.65
C THR A 460 -1.77 1.37 6.92
N ARG A 461 -1.13 1.79 8.01
CA ARG A 461 -0.95 3.19 8.37
C ARG A 461 -0.19 3.91 7.25
N GLY A 462 -0.62 5.12 6.93
CA GLY A 462 0.02 6.00 5.98
C GLY A 462 0.05 7.44 6.47
N GLU A 463 0.73 8.28 5.70
CA GLU A 463 0.72 9.73 5.89
C GLU A 463 -0.66 10.31 5.57
N VAL A 464 -1.04 11.35 6.31
CA VAL A 464 -2.20 12.17 5.95
C VAL A 464 -1.76 13.18 4.89
N LEU A 465 -2.35 13.10 3.71
CA LEU A 465 -2.03 13.96 2.57
C LEU A 465 -3.23 14.81 2.19
N ASN A 466 -2.99 15.97 1.59
CA ASN A 466 -4.04 16.61 0.81
C ASN A 466 -4.16 15.92 -0.57
N ILE A 467 -5.25 16.20 -1.30
CA ILE A 467 -5.52 15.52 -2.58
C ILE A 467 -4.47 15.83 -3.65
N GLU A 468 -3.89 17.03 -3.65
CA GLU A 468 -2.85 17.42 -4.59
C GLU A 468 -1.57 16.61 -4.35
N GLN A 469 -1.14 16.50 -3.10
CA GLN A 469 0.00 15.68 -2.68
C GLN A 469 -0.21 14.21 -3.04
N ARG A 470 -1.44 13.70 -2.87
CA ARG A 470 -1.80 12.33 -3.27
C ARG A 470 -1.60 12.12 -4.77
N VAL A 471 -2.12 13.01 -5.62
CA VAL A 471 -2.01 12.88 -7.10
C VAL A 471 -0.59 13.12 -7.59
N ARG A 472 0.17 14.03 -6.96
CA ARG A 472 1.57 14.32 -7.32
C ARG A 472 2.50 13.12 -7.21
N ARG A 473 2.15 12.10 -6.42
CA ARG A 473 2.94 10.85 -6.33
C ARG A 473 3.10 10.15 -7.68
N TRP A 474 2.13 10.29 -8.59
CA TRP A 474 2.09 9.64 -9.90
C TRP A 474 2.02 10.64 -11.06
N SER A 475 1.63 11.88 -10.79
CA SER A 475 1.66 12.99 -11.74
C SER A 475 2.43 14.18 -11.13
N PRO A 476 3.77 14.17 -11.12
CA PRO A 476 4.58 15.16 -10.41
C PRO A 476 4.28 16.62 -10.79
N GLY A 477 3.90 16.86 -12.04
CA GLY A 477 3.53 18.19 -12.55
C GLY A 477 2.11 18.66 -12.21
N TYR A 478 1.32 17.86 -11.49
CA TYR A 478 -0.07 18.20 -11.19
C TYR A 478 -0.18 19.40 -10.23
N VAL A 479 -1.07 20.33 -10.56
CA VAL A 479 -1.44 21.47 -9.71
C VAL A 479 -2.95 21.43 -9.57
N ALA A 480 -3.43 21.33 -8.32
CA ALA A 480 -4.85 21.24 -8.07
C ALA A 480 -5.53 22.61 -8.34
N PRO A 481 -6.72 22.62 -8.96
CA PRO A 481 -7.50 23.84 -9.09
C PRO A 481 -8.03 24.29 -7.71
N ALA A 482 -8.42 25.56 -7.59
CA ALA A 482 -8.77 26.18 -6.32
C ALA A 482 -9.93 25.46 -5.59
N GLU A 483 -10.83 24.86 -6.35
CA GLU A 483 -11.98 24.08 -5.90
C GLU A 483 -11.57 22.84 -5.08
N LEU A 484 -10.33 22.36 -5.21
CA LEU A 484 -9.80 21.23 -4.46
C LEU A 484 -8.99 21.63 -3.21
N GLY A 485 -8.91 22.93 -2.88
CA GLY A 485 -8.18 23.43 -1.71
C GLY A 485 -8.97 23.44 -0.39
N GLY A 486 -10.29 23.19 -0.43
CA GLY A 486 -11.19 23.21 0.72
C GLY A 486 -11.60 21.82 1.22
N PRO A 487 -12.58 21.72 2.14
CA PRO A 487 -13.17 20.45 2.52
C PRO A 487 -13.78 19.73 1.32
N LEU A 488 -13.41 18.48 1.11
CA LEU A 488 -13.77 17.72 -0.09
C LEU A 488 -14.86 16.71 0.22
N ARG A 489 -15.94 16.79 -0.56
CA ARG A 489 -16.93 15.70 -0.67
C ARG A 489 -16.38 14.64 -1.61
N MET A 490 -16.15 13.44 -1.08
CA MET A 490 -15.57 12.32 -1.80
C MET A 490 -16.54 11.15 -1.89
N LEU A 491 -16.71 10.58 -3.09
CA LEU A 491 -17.54 9.41 -3.34
C LEU A 491 -16.65 8.20 -3.62
N PHE A 492 -16.89 7.10 -2.91
CA PHE A 492 -16.39 5.77 -3.26
C PHE A 492 -17.54 4.99 -3.88
N ALA A 493 -17.54 4.94 -5.20
CA ALA A 493 -18.58 4.29 -6.01
C ALA A 493 -18.21 2.82 -6.21
N GLY A 494 -18.91 1.93 -5.51
CA GLY A 494 -18.54 0.52 -5.45
C GLY A 494 -17.50 0.24 -4.38
N CYS A 495 -17.76 0.68 -3.15
CA CYS A 495 -16.78 0.61 -2.08
C CYS A 495 -16.53 -0.81 -1.55
N GLY A 496 -17.29 -1.82 -1.99
CA GLY A 496 -17.25 -3.17 -1.46
C GLY A 496 -17.43 -3.15 0.06
N THR A 497 -16.47 -3.74 0.77
CA THR A 497 -16.40 -3.77 2.24
C THR A 497 -15.81 -2.50 2.88
N GLY A 498 -15.67 -1.42 2.11
CA GLY A 498 -15.30 -0.10 2.58
C GLY A 498 -13.80 0.13 2.82
N MET A 499 -12.91 -0.77 2.36
CA MET A 499 -11.47 -0.64 2.59
C MET A 499 -10.92 0.69 2.08
N ASP A 500 -11.16 0.99 0.80
CA ASP A 500 -10.67 2.23 0.17
C ASP A 500 -11.33 3.47 0.74
N ALA A 501 -12.63 3.37 1.09
CA ALA A 501 -13.37 4.48 1.69
C ALA A 501 -12.81 4.84 3.08
N ILE A 502 -12.51 3.83 3.90
CA ILE A 502 -11.88 4.01 5.22
C ILE A 502 -10.44 4.49 5.05
N ASN A 503 -9.69 3.97 4.07
CA ASN A 503 -8.33 4.42 3.77
C ASN A 503 -8.31 5.91 3.36
N GLY A 504 -9.26 6.33 2.53
CA GLY A 504 -9.46 7.73 2.17
C GLY A 504 -9.81 8.61 3.37
N ALA A 505 -10.73 8.16 4.23
CA ALA A 505 -11.11 8.89 5.44
C ALA A 505 -9.97 9.05 6.46
N LEU A 506 -9.05 8.09 6.54
CA LEU A 506 -7.90 8.11 7.45
C LEU A 506 -6.71 8.94 6.94
N HIS A 507 -6.47 8.92 5.62
CA HIS A 507 -5.22 9.40 5.04
C HIS A 507 -5.38 10.60 4.09
N LEU A 508 -6.60 11.13 3.93
CA LEU A 508 -6.83 12.39 3.22
C LEU A 508 -7.34 13.47 4.18
N ASP A 509 -6.70 14.64 4.15
CA ASP A 509 -7.10 15.77 4.99
C ASP A 509 -8.44 16.38 4.50
N LYS A 510 -9.29 16.78 5.45
CA LYS A 510 -10.57 17.50 5.23
C LYS A 510 -11.54 16.82 4.25
N VAL A 511 -11.73 15.50 4.33
CA VAL A 511 -12.70 14.78 3.49
C VAL A 511 -13.98 14.39 4.24
N ASP A 512 -15.13 14.55 3.57
CA ASP A 512 -16.43 13.97 3.93
C ASP A 512 -16.76 12.85 2.93
N VAL A 513 -16.81 11.61 3.41
CA VAL A 513 -16.85 10.41 2.58
C VAL A 513 -18.28 9.88 2.44
N THR A 514 -18.70 9.65 1.20
CA THR A 514 -19.87 8.82 0.88
C THR A 514 -19.37 7.52 0.26
N ALA A 515 -19.73 6.39 0.85
CA ALA A 515 -19.35 5.06 0.38
C ALA A 515 -20.60 4.31 -0.07
N VAL A 516 -20.66 3.91 -1.34
CA VAL A 516 -21.84 3.24 -1.92
C VAL A 516 -21.47 1.88 -2.50
N ASP A 517 -22.37 0.91 -2.32
CA ASP A 517 -22.23 -0.43 -2.90
C ASP A 517 -23.60 -1.08 -3.14
N LEU A 518 -23.65 -2.13 -3.96
CA LEU A 518 -24.84 -2.93 -4.21
C LEU A 518 -25.16 -3.88 -3.04
N SER A 519 -24.12 -4.43 -2.40
CA SER A 519 -24.22 -5.47 -1.36
C SER A 519 -24.38 -4.87 0.04
N ARG A 520 -25.47 -5.22 0.71
CA ARG A 520 -25.70 -4.79 2.09
C ARG A 520 -24.75 -5.48 3.06
N ALA A 521 -24.47 -6.75 2.82
CA ALA A 521 -23.53 -7.51 3.64
C ALA A 521 -22.11 -6.90 3.58
N SER A 522 -21.66 -6.42 2.41
CA SER A 522 -20.39 -5.70 2.27
C SER A 522 -20.41 -4.35 3.00
N LEU A 523 -21.48 -3.57 2.84
CA LEU A 523 -21.63 -2.28 3.54
C LEU A 523 -21.67 -2.46 5.07
N ALA A 524 -22.37 -3.47 5.58
CA ALA A 524 -22.43 -3.77 7.01
C ALA A 524 -21.05 -4.09 7.59
N TYR A 525 -20.24 -4.83 6.85
CA TYR A 525 -18.84 -5.06 7.18
C TYR A 525 -18.07 -3.74 7.24
N GLY A 526 -18.18 -2.90 6.21
CA GLY A 526 -17.53 -1.59 6.15
C GLY A 526 -17.94 -0.67 7.31
N MET A 527 -19.22 -0.65 7.68
CA MET A 527 -19.73 0.12 8.82
C MET A 527 -19.12 -0.34 10.16
N ARG A 528 -19.01 -1.66 10.38
CA ARG A 528 -18.33 -2.20 11.57
C ARG A 528 -16.87 -1.79 11.61
N LYS A 529 -16.15 -1.94 10.49
CA LYS A 529 -14.73 -1.57 10.39
C LYS A 529 -14.54 -0.06 10.59
N ALA A 530 -15.38 0.78 10.00
CA ALA A 530 -15.32 2.23 10.23
C ALA A 530 -15.48 2.59 11.71
N ALA A 531 -16.38 1.91 12.42
CA ALA A 531 -16.56 2.10 13.86
C ALA A 531 -15.33 1.65 14.67
N GLU A 532 -14.63 0.59 14.28
CA GLU A 532 -13.36 0.16 14.90
C GLU A 532 -12.25 1.21 14.76
N TYR A 533 -12.27 2.01 13.70
CA TYR A 533 -11.35 3.14 13.48
C TYR A 533 -11.87 4.47 14.06
N GLY A 534 -13.05 4.48 14.68
CA GLY A 534 -13.64 5.70 15.24
C GLY A 534 -14.01 6.75 14.19
N LEU A 535 -14.30 6.32 12.96
CA LEU A 535 -14.62 7.24 11.85
C LEU A 535 -16.09 7.66 11.87
N GLU A 536 -16.32 8.97 11.93
CA GLU A 536 -17.65 9.58 11.89
C GLU A 536 -17.92 10.32 10.57
N ASN A 537 -16.87 10.60 9.79
CA ASN A 537 -16.91 11.31 8.51
C ASN A 537 -17.15 10.40 7.29
N ILE A 538 -17.80 9.25 7.50
CA ILE A 538 -18.12 8.28 6.44
C ILE A 538 -19.59 7.87 6.50
N ARG A 539 -20.29 7.97 5.37
CA ARG A 539 -21.70 7.59 5.21
C ARG A 539 -21.82 6.44 4.22
N PHE A 540 -22.27 5.29 4.71
CA PHE A 540 -22.53 4.10 3.89
C PHE A 540 -23.96 4.08 3.36
N ARG A 541 -24.14 3.79 2.06
CA ARG A 541 -25.46 3.71 1.41
C ARG A 541 -25.51 2.56 0.41
N GLN A 542 -26.63 1.84 0.37
CA GLN A 542 -26.89 0.87 -0.69
C GLN A 542 -27.44 1.57 -1.92
N GLU A 543 -26.65 1.62 -3.00
CA GLU A 543 -27.03 2.26 -4.26
C GLU A 543 -26.43 1.54 -5.47
N ASP A 544 -27.15 1.58 -6.59
CA ASP A 544 -26.62 1.23 -7.90
C ASP A 544 -26.12 2.51 -8.58
N ILE A 545 -24.87 2.49 -9.08
CA ILE A 545 -24.26 3.62 -9.79
C ILE A 545 -25.21 4.15 -10.87
N LEU A 546 -25.84 3.28 -11.66
CA LEU A 546 -26.72 3.68 -12.77
C LEU A 546 -27.95 4.48 -12.34
N GLU A 547 -28.39 4.28 -11.09
CA GLU A 547 -29.61 4.82 -10.51
C GLU A 547 -29.33 5.99 -9.54
N MET A 548 -28.07 6.42 -9.40
CA MET A 548 -27.69 7.51 -8.50
C MET A 548 -28.34 8.85 -8.90
N ASP A 549 -28.77 9.60 -7.89
CA ASP A 549 -29.37 10.92 -8.06
C ASP A 549 -28.30 11.96 -8.42
N THR A 550 -28.50 12.64 -9.55
CA THR A 550 -27.59 13.67 -10.08
C THR A 550 -28.07 15.09 -9.80
N SER A 551 -29.22 15.24 -9.13
CA SER A 551 -29.76 16.56 -8.75
C SER A 551 -29.19 17.10 -7.44
N GLY A 552 -28.49 16.26 -6.67
CA GLY A 552 -27.80 16.64 -5.44
C GLY A 552 -26.53 17.45 -5.69
N GLU A 553 -25.86 17.82 -4.60
CA GLU A 553 -24.58 18.52 -4.71
C GLU A 553 -23.49 17.57 -5.28
N PRO A 554 -22.74 17.97 -6.32
CA PRO A 554 -21.73 17.11 -6.96
C PRO A 554 -20.48 16.89 -6.09
N TYR A 555 -19.76 15.80 -6.29
CA TYR A 555 -18.52 15.48 -5.57
C TYR A 555 -17.30 16.18 -6.15
N HIS A 556 -16.28 16.38 -5.31
CA HIS A 556 -14.98 16.93 -5.72
C HIS A 556 -14.05 15.83 -6.24
N VAL A 557 -14.15 14.66 -5.61
CA VAL A 557 -13.33 13.48 -5.91
C VAL A 557 -14.23 12.25 -5.95
N ILE A 558 -14.06 11.41 -6.97
CA ILE A 558 -14.72 10.11 -7.08
C ILE A 558 -13.65 9.02 -7.16
N ASN A 559 -13.80 7.93 -6.42
CA ASN A 559 -13.03 6.71 -6.59
C ASN A 559 -13.97 5.59 -7.04
N CYS A 560 -13.65 4.95 -8.17
CA CYS A 560 -14.39 3.83 -8.73
C CYS A 560 -13.42 2.81 -9.37
N THR A 561 -12.66 2.11 -8.53
CA THR A 561 -11.65 1.13 -8.95
C THR A 561 -12.18 -0.31 -9.03
N GLY A 562 -13.29 -0.64 -8.37
CA GLY A 562 -13.77 -2.04 -8.25
C GLY A 562 -15.02 -2.42 -9.05
N VAL A 563 -15.60 -1.53 -9.88
CA VAL A 563 -16.98 -1.76 -10.37
C VAL A 563 -17.20 -1.61 -11.87
N LEU A 564 -16.65 -0.59 -12.53
CA LEU A 564 -17.02 -0.29 -13.92
C LEU A 564 -16.82 -1.49 -14.87
N HIS A 565 -15.76 -2.26 -14.67
CA HIS A 565 -15.45 -3.43 -15.50
C HIS A 565 -16.41 -4.61 -15.28
N HIS A 566 -17.23 -4.62 -14.23
CA HIS A 566 -18.28 -5.62 -14.00
C HIS A 566 -19.66 -5.20 -14.54
N MET A 567 -19.77 -3.99 -15.09
CA MET A 567 -21.03 -3.49 -15.64
C MET A 567 -21.28 -4.04 -17.05
N GLN A 568 -22.57 -4.12 -17.43
CA GLN A 568 -22.97 -4.43 -18.80
C GLN A 568 -22.54 -3.35 -19.79
N ASP A 569 -22.62 -2.09 -19.37
CA ASP A 569 -22.17 -0.90 -20.11
C ASP A 569 -21.32 -0.02 -19.17
N PRO A 570 -20.00 -0.24 -19.14
CA PRO A 570 -19.08 0.57 -18.34
C PRO A 570 -19.12 2.07 -18.70
N ALA A 571 -19.42 2.41 -19.96
CA ALA A 571 -19.47 3.80 -20.41
C ALA A 571 -20.69 4.53 -19.84
N ALA A 572 -21.83 3.85 -19.66
CA ALA A 572 -23.00 4.39 -18.97
C ALA A 572 -22.74 4.61 -17.47
N GLY A 573 -22.03 3.68 -16.82
CA GLY A 573 -21.59 3.86 -15.44
C GLY A 573 -20.66 5.06 -15.29
N LEU A 574 -19.65 5.17 -16.16
CA LEU A 574 -18.71 6.29 -16.16
C LEU A 574 -19.41 7.64 -16.44
N GLU A 575 -20.31 7.68 -17.42
CA GLU A 575 -21.13 8.86 -17.71
C GLU A 575 -21.85 9.35 -16.46
N ARG A 576 -22.46 8.42 -15.71
CA ARG A 576 -23.18 8.75 -14.50
C ARG A 576 -22.26 9.32 -13.42
N LEU A 577 -21.07 8.77 -13.25
CA LEU A 577 -20.08 9.29 -12.29
C LEU A 577 -19.56 10.67 -12.71
N VAL A 578 -19.33 10.89 -14.00
CA VAL A 578 -18.92 12.22 -14.52
C VAL A 578 -20.01 13.27 -14.27
N GLN A 579 -21.30 12.92 -14.37
CA GLN A 579 -22.40 13.83 -14.03
C GLN A 579 -22.42 14.21 -12.53
N LEU A 580 -21.92 13.34 -11.67
CA LEU A 580 -21.79 13.57 -10.23
C LEU A 580 -20.52 14.35 -9.85
N LEU A 581 -19.61 14.64 -10.79
CA LEU A 581 -18.33 15.28 -10.52
C LEU A 581 -18.34 16.78 -10.90
N ILE A 582 -17.75 17.64 -10.07
CA ILE A 582 -17.57 19.06 -10.41
C ILE A 582 -16.64 19.24 -11.62
N PRO A 583 -16.79 20.32 -12.41
CA PRO A 583 -15.75 20.73 -13.36
C PRO A 583 -14.40 20.88 -12.66
N GLY A 584 -13.31 20.36 -13.25
CA GLY A 584 -11.99 20.31 -12.62
C GLY A 584 -11.82 19.27 -11.51
N GLY A 585 -12.89 18.53 -11.16
CA GLY A 585 -12.86 17.46 -10.17
C GLY A 585 -12.06 16.24 -10.63
N LEU A 586 -11.69 15.39 -9.68
CA LEU A 586 -10.84 14.21 -9.90
C LEU A 586 -11.64 12.92 -9.86
N ILE A 587 -11.28 11.97 -10.73
CA ILE A 587 -11.81 10.61 -10.68
C ILE A 587 -10.68 9.58 -10.77
N ALA A 588 -10.63 8.66 -9.82
CA ALA A 588 -9.76 7.49 -9.84
C ALA A 588 -10.54 6.29 -10.38
N LEU A 589 -9.98 5.61 -11.37
CA LEU A 589 -10.62 4.50 -12.08
C LEU A 589 -9.69 3.29 -12.12
N ALA A 590 -10.29 2.10 -12.18
CA ALA A 590 -9.55 0.90 -12.56
C ALA A 590 -10.31 -0.03 -13.49
N LEU A 591 -9.62 -0.47 -14.54
CA LEU A 591 -10.16 -1.24 -15.65
C LEU A 591 -9.16 -2.31 -16.07
N TYR A 592 -9.66 -3.45 -16.54
CA TYR A 592 -8.79 -4.56 -16.91
C TYR A 592 -8.20 -4.41 -18.32
N SER A 593 -6.89 -4.64 -18.43
CA SER A 593 -6.20 -4.82 -19.69
C SER A 593 -6.66 -6.08 -20.41
N ARG A 594 -6.97 -5.97 -21.70
CA ARG A 594 -7.27 -7.13 -22.55
C ARG A 594 -6.05 -8.01 -22.78
N LEU A 595 -4.87 -7.41 -22.91
CA LEU A 595 -3.63 -8.12 -23.16
C LEU A 595 -3.21 -8.90 -21.91
N ALA A 596 -3.16 -8.23 -20.76
CA ALA A 596 -2.73 -8.85 -19.50
C ALA A 596 -3.75 -9.88 -18.97
N ARG A 597 -5.03 -9.76 -19.33
CA ARG A 597 -6.06 -10.75 -18.94
C ARG A 597 -6.12 -11.98 -19.85
N ALA A 598 -5.41 -12.02 -20.97
CA ALA A 598 -5.53 -13.12 -21.94
C ALA A 598 -5.29 -14.52 -21.32
N PRO A 599 -4.24 -14.75 -20.50
CA PRO A 599 -4.02 -16.05 -19.85
C PRO A 599 -5.18 -16.45 -18.92
N LEU A 600 -5.74 -15.49 -18.18
CA LEU A 600 -6.88 -15.72 -17.30
C LEU A 600 -8.15 -16.08 -18.09
N LEU A 601 -8.40 -15.43 -19.23
CA LEU A 601 -9.55 -15.74 -20.09
C LEU A 601 -9.45 -17.15 -20.67
N GLU A 602 -8.24 -17.61 -20.99
CA GLU A 602 -7.98 -18.99 -21.39
C GLU A 602 -8.29 -19.96 -20.24
N ALA A 603 -7.81 -19.69 -19.03
CA ALA A 603 -8.13 -20.48 -17.84
C ALA A 603 -9.65 -20.56 -17.60
N ARG A 604 -10.38 -19.44 -17.68
CA ARG A 604 -11.85 -19.40 -17.58
C ARG A 604 -12.56 -20.19 -18.67
N ALA A 605 -12.00 -20.26 -19.89
CA ALA A 605 -12.55 -21.10 -20.95
C ALA A 605 -12.39 -22.59 -20.63
N LEU A 606 -11.23 -23.01 -20.12
CA LEU A 606 -10.96 -24.40 -19.70
C LEU A 606 -11.86 -24.83 -18.52
N ILE A 607 -12.09 -23.92 -17.56
CA ILE A 607 -13.00 -24.16 -16.43
C ILE A 607 -14.43 -24.41 -16.93
N ARG A 608 -14.93 -23.55 -17.82
CA ARG A 608 -16.27 -23.71 -18.41
C ARG A 608 -16.39 -24.99 -19.22
N ALA A 609 -15.36 -25.36 -19.98
CA ALA A 609 -15.32 -26.62 -20.72
C ALA A 609 -15.32 -27.86 -19.79
N SER A 610 -14.81 -27.73 -18.57
CA SER A 610 -14.80 -28.79 -17.55
C SER A 610 -16.12 -28.91 -16.78
N GLY A 611 -17.07 -27.98 -16.96
CA GLY A 611 -18.40 -28.03 -16.37
C GLY A 611 -18.51 -27.53 -14.93
N PHE A 612 -17.48 -26.91 -14.37
CA PHE A 612 -17.54 -26.30 -13.03
C PHE A 612 -18.40 -25.03 -13.03
N GLY A 613 -19.34 -24.93 -12.08
CA GLY A 613 -20.10 -23.72 -11.79
C GLY A 613 -19.42 -22.80 -10.79
N SER A 614 -20.10 -21.71 -10.41
CA SER A 614 -19.62 -20.70 -9.45
C SER A 614 -19.93 -21.02 -7.98
N GLY A 615 -20.54 -22.19 -7.71
CA GLY A 615 -20.87 -22.63 -6.36
C GLY A 615 -19.62 -22.99 -5.55
N VAL A 616 -19.68 -22.85 -4.22
CA VAL A 616 -18.54 -23.13 -3.33
C VAL A 616 -17.97 -24.54 -3.51
N ASN A 617 -18.83 -25.54 -3.72
CA ASN A 617 -18.39 -26.92 -3.94
C ASN A 617 -17.67 -27.10 -5.28
N ASP A 618 -18.13 -26.43 -6.34
CA ASP A 618 -17.46 -26.48 -7.65
C ASP A 618 -16.08 -25.80 -7.58
N ILE A 619 -15.99 -24.66 -6.88
CA ILE A 619 -14.73 -23.96 -6.61
C ILE A 619 -13.75 -24.88 -5.85
N ARG A 620 -14.21 -25.54 -4.79
CA ARG A 620 -13.40 -26.50 -4.01
C ARG A 620 -12.86 -27.63 -4.90
N LEU A 621 -13.73 -28.27 -5.68
CA LEU A 621 -13.36 -29.39 -6.55
C LEU A 621 -12.39 -28.96 -7.64
N PHE A 622 -12.65 -27.82 -8.29
CA PHE A 622 -11.76 -27.25 -9.29
C PHE A 622 -10.38 -26.93 -8.69
N ARG A 623 -10.33 -26.28 -7.53
CA ARG A 623 -9.08 -25.98 -6.83
C ARG A 623 -8.28 -27.25 -6.53
N GLN A 624 -8.93 -28.31 -6.05
CA GLN A 624 -8.25 -29.60 -5.82
C GLN A 624 -7.65 -30.18 -7.09
N GLN A 625 -8.34 -30.07 -8.23
CA GLN A 625 -7.81 -30.50 -9.51
C GLN A 625 -6.56 -29.68 -9.91
N VAL A 626 -6.58 -28.37 -9.72
CA VAL A 626 -5.45 -27.48 -10.04
C VAL A 626 -4.26 -27.69 -9.08
N LEU A 627 -4.53 -27.92 -7.80
CA LEU A 627 -3.51 -28.18 -6.77
C LEU A 627 -2.87 -29.58 -6.88
N GLY A 628 -3.39 -30.44 -7.76
CA GLY A 628 -2.88 -31.78 -8.03
C GLY A 628 -1.57 -31.79 -8.82
N GLU A 629 -0.91 -32.96 -8.83
CA GLU A 629 0.33 -33.13 -9.57
C GLU A 629 0.09 -33.13 -11.10
N GLY A 630 0.99 -32.49 -11.85
CA GLY A 630 1.00 -32.55 -13.32
C GLY A 630 0.15 -31.52 -14.07
N VAL A 631 -0.46 -30.56 -13.36
CA VAL A 631 -1.14 -29.41 -13.99
C VAL A 631 -0.13 -28.52 -14.70
N ARG A 632 -0.44 -28.09 -15.93
CA ARG A 632 0.43 -27.28 -16.80
C ARG A 632 -0.34 -26.17 -17.48
N GLY A 633 0.39 -25.22 -18.05
CA GLY A 633 -0.18 -24.11 -18.82
C GLY A 633 -0.90 -23.10 -17.93
N PRO A 634 -1.91 -22.38 -18.46
CA PRO A 634 -2.57 -21.27 -17.76
C PRO A 634 -3.18 -21.65 -16.40
N LEU A 635 -3.60 -22.90 -16.21
CA LEU A 635 -4.15 -23.37 -14.93
C LEU A 635 -3.09 -23.46 -13.82
N ALA A 636 -1.83 -23.75 -14.17
CA ALA A 636 -0.75 -23.81 -13.19
C ALA A 636 -0.39 -22.42 -12.66
N GLU A 637 -0.53 -21.38 -13.49
CA GLU A 637 -0.26 -19.99 -13.12
C GLU A 637 -1.26 -19.46 -12.08
N LEU A 638 -2.47 -20.04 -12.00
CA LEU A 638 -3.47 -19.69 -10.99
C LEU A 638 -2.98 -19.93 -9.56
N ILE A 639 -2.10 -20.92 -9.34
CA ILE A 639 -1.55 -21.23 -8.02
C ILE A 639 -0.67 -20.07 -7.50
N GLY A 640 -0.08 -19.28 -8.41
CA GLY A 640 0.69 -18.10 -8.05
C GLY A 640 -0.17 -16.87 -7.70
N SER A 641 -1.48 -16.91 -7.96
CA SER A 641 -2.39 -15.82 -7.59
C SER A 641 -2.85 -15.98 -6.15
N THR A 642 -2.73 -14.91 -5.36
CA THR A 642 -3.24 -14.87 -3.98
C THR A 642 -4.76 -15.04 -3.94
N ASP A 643 -5.46 -14.49 -4.94
CA ASP A 643 -6.92 -14.60 -5.10
C ASP A 643 -7.40 -16.04 -5.31
N PHE A 644 -6.51 -16.97 -5.64
CA PHE A 644 -6.89 -18.37 -5.74
C PHE A 644 -7.39 -18.89 -4.39
N PHE A 645 -6.82 -18.44 -3.27
CA PHE A 645 -6.88 -19.13 -1.97
C PHE A 645 -8.01 -18.72 -1.00
N SER A 646 -9.01 -17.98 -1.46
CA SER A 646 -10.29 -17.82 -0.74
C SER A 646 -11.47 -18.03 -1.67
N THR A 647 -12.66 -18.32 -1.12
CA THR A 647 -13.83 -18.65 -1.93
C THR A 647 -14.29 -17.47 -2.78
N SER A 648 -14.43 -16.27 -2.19
CA SER A 648 -14.90 -15.07 -2.89
C SER A 648 -13.90 -14.59 -3.93
N GLU A 649 -12.61 -14.54 -3.60
CA GLU A 649 -11.56 -14.13 -4.53
C GLU A 649 -11.43 -15.10 -5.69
N CYS A 650 -11.49 -16.41 -5.41
CA CYS A 650 -11.39 -17.43 -6.46
C CYS A 650 -12.62 -17.37 -7.38
N ARG A 651 -13.80 -17.12 -6.80
CA ARG A 651 -15.04 -16.89 -7.56
C ARG A 651 -14.92 -15.66 -8.45
N ASP A 652 -14.43 -14.55 -7.93
CA ASP A 652 -14.25 -13.30 -8.66
C ASP A 652 -13.19 -13.45 -9.78
N LEU A 653 -12.08 -14.10 -9.47
CA LEU A 653 -11.02 -14.36 -10.44
C LEU A 653 -11.48 -15.30 -11.57
N LEU A 654 -12.26 -16.35 -11.30
CA LEU A 654 -12.45 -17.45 -12.25
C LEU A 654 -13.89 -17.68 -12.72
N PHE A 655 -14.87 -17.22 -11.95
CA PHE A 655 -16.29 -17.54 -12.16
C PHE A 655 -17.17 -16.29 -12.20
N HIS A 656 -16.57 -15.11 -12.37
CA HIS A 656 -17.31 -13.85 -12.41
C HIS A 656 -18.32 -13.82 -13.56
N VAL A 657 -19.52 -13.30 -13.27
CA VAL A 657 -20.66 -13.29 -14.20
C VAL A 657 -20.49 -12.34 -15.38
N GLN A 658 -19.74 -11.24 -15.19
CA GLN A 658 -19.53 -10.18 -16.18
C GLN A 658 -18.17 -9.50 -15.97
N GLU A 659 -17.28 -9.51 -16.97
CA GLU A 659 -16.03 -8.75 -16.92
C GLU A 659 -15.74 -8.17 -18.30
N THR A 660 -15.52 -6.86 -18.35
CA THR A 660 -15.18 -6.10 -19.55
C THR A 660 -13.71 -5.72 -19.51
N GLN A 661 -12.97 -6.04 -20.56
CA GLN A 661 -11.57 -5.63 -20.75
C GLN A 661 -11.47 -4.59 -21.87
N LEU A 662 -10.49 -3.70 -21.75
CA LEU A 662 -10.19 -2.68 -22.75
C LEU A 662 -8.73 -2.77 -23.17
N THR A 663 -8.42 -2.19 -24.32
CA THR A 663 -7.06 -1.78 -24.69
C THR A 663 -6.87 -0.30 -24.40
N LEU A 664 -5.62 0.14 -24.25
CA LEU A 664 -5.30 1.55 -24.03
C LEU A 664 -5.85 2.53 -25.11
N PRO A 665 -5.89 2.19 -26.42
CA PRO A 665 -6.55 3.04 -27.41
C PRO A 665 -8.07 3.17 -27.21
N GLU A 666 -8.75 2.10 -26.80
CA GLU A 666 -10.19 2.15 -26.47
C GLU A 666 -10.42 2.97 -25.20
N LEU A 667 -9.53 2.85 -24.21
CA LEU A 667 -9.56 3.68 -23.01
C LEU A 667 -9.39 5.16 -23.36
N SER A 668 -8.40 5.52 -24.18
CA SER A 668 -8.19 6.91 -24.62
C SER A 668 -9.46 7.50 -25.25
N LYS A 669 -10.07 6.75 -26.17
CA LYS A 669 -11.33 7.15 -26.82
C LYS A 669 -12.48 7.32 -25.81
N LEU A 670 -12.63 6.40 -24.86
CA LEU A 670 -13.65 6.49 -23.82
C LEU A 670 -13.45 7.76 -22.96
N LEU A 671 -12.22 8.07 -22.56
CA LEU A 671 -11.92 9.26 -21.76
C LEU A 671 -12.23 10.55 -22.54
N GLU A 672 -11.85 10.62 -23.82
CA GLU A 672 -12.18 11.73 -24.71
C GLU A 672 -13.69 11.93 -24.86
N GLU A 673 -14.45 10.86 -25.10
CA GLU A 673 -15.92 10.91 -25.22
C GLU A 673 -16.62 11.37 -23.94
N LYS A 674 -15.98 11.17 -22.77
CA LYS A 674 -16.51 11.56 -21.45
C LYS A 674 -15.96 12.88 -20.93
N GLY A 675 -15.13 13.58 -21.69
CA GLY A 675 -14.54 14.85 -21.27
C GLY A 675 -13.60 14.69 -20.06
N LEU A 676 -12.83 13.60 -20.04
CA LEU A 676 -11.85 13.29 -19.00
C LEU A 676 -10.43 13.40 -19.55
N GLU A 677 -9.61 14.19 -18.87
CA GLU A 677 -8.18 14.28 -19.11
C GLU A 677 -7.45 13.23 -18.27
N PHE A 678 -6.61 12.41 -18.91
CA PHE A 678 -5.78 11.42 -18.24
C PHE A 678 -4.58 12.07 -17.53
N LEU A 679 -4.41 11.79 -16.23
CA LEU A 679 -3.34 12.36 -15.41
C LEU A 679 -2.16 11.40 -15.20
N GLY A 680 -2.34 10.10 -15.47
CA GLY A 680 -1.29 9.09 -15.27
C GLY A 680 -1.80 7.82 -14.59
N PHE A 681 -1.00 6.75 -14.69
CA PHE A 681 -1.23 5.50 -13.98
C PHE A 681 -0.70 5.58 -12.54
N GLU A 682 -1.45 4.98 -11.61
CA GLU A 682 -0.98 4.63 -10.27
C GLU A 682 -0.30 3.26 -10.36
N LEU A 683 0.96 3.24 -10.79
CA LEU A 683 1.73 2.01 -10.96
C LEU A 683 2.25 1.53 -9.60
N THR A 684 1.96 0.27 -9.27
CA THR A 684 2.45 -0.38 -8.04
C THR A 684 3.75 -1.14 -8.25
N ILE A 685 4.21 -1.28 -9.49
CA ILE A 685 5.40 -2.07 -9.88
C ILE A 685 6.43 -1.11 -10.46
N THR A 686 7.48 -0.85 -9.70
CA THR A 686 8.51 0.13 -10.06
C THR A 686 9.21 -0.24 -11.39
N GLU A 687 9.34 -1.53 -11.68
CA GLU A 687 9.98 -2.06 -12.89
C GLU A 687 9.23 -1.71 -14.18
N VAL A 688 7.90 -1.62 -14.12
CA VAL A 688 7.06 -1.29 -15.30
C VAL A 688 7.28 0.16 -15.71
N GLU A 689 7.28 1.09 -14.75
CA GLU A 689 7.57 2.50 -15.02
C GLU A 689 9.00 2.68 -15.54
N GLN A 690 9.97 2.05 -14.89
CA GLN A 690 11.37 2.14 -15.31
C GLN A 690 11.62 1.48 -16.68
N GLY A 691 10.92 0.38 -16.99
CA GLY A 691 10.92 -0.24 -18.31
C GLY A 691 10.38 0.71 -19.38
N PHE A 692 9.21 1.31 -19.11
CA PHE A 692 8.60 2.30 -20.00
C PHE A 692 9.53 3.49 -20.26
N ARG A 693 10.09 4.11 -19.22
CA ARG A 693 10.99 5.26 -19.35
C ARG A 693 12.27 4.94 -20.14
N ARG A 694 12.80 3.73 -20.03
CA ARG A 694 13.99 3.29 -20.79
C ARG A 694 13.69 3.13 -22.28
N GLU A 695 12.54 2.58 -22.63
CA GLU A 695 12.15 2.32 -24.02
C GLU A 695 11.53 3.54 -24.71
N TYR A 696 10.91 4.44 -23.93
CA TYR A 696 10.21 5.64 -24.39
C TYR A 696 10.65 6.90 -23.61
N PRO A 697 11.94 7.30 -23.67
CA PRO A 697 12.49 8.39 -22.84
C PRO A 697 11.87 9.77 -23.11
N ASP A 698 11.41 10.01 -24.34
CA ASP A 698 10.79 11.28 -24.74
C ASP A 698 9.26 11.32 -24.48
N ALA A 699 8.66 10.20 -24.10
CA ALA A 699 7.21 10.12 -23.88
C ALA A 699 6.87 10.56 -22.45
N ALA A 700 5.86 11.43 -22.33
CA ALA A 700 5.29 11.75 -21.03
C ALA A 700 4.58 10.52 -20.44
N LEU A 701 4.56 10.37 -19.12
CA LEU A 701 3.79 9.30 -18.45
C LEU A 701 2.27 9.38 -18.73
N THR A 702 1.79 10.52 -19.21
CA THR A 702 0.40 10.76 -19.63
C THR A 702 0.13 10.33 -21.08
N ASP A 703 1.14 9.90 -21.84
CA ASP A 703 0.98 9.48 -23.24
C ASP A 703 0.46 8.04 -23.32
N LEU A 704 -0.88 7.91 -23.44
CA LEU A 704 -1.54 6.61 -23.57
C LEU A 704 -1.16 5.86 -24.86
N GLN A 705 -0.73 6.56 -25.91
CA GLN A 705 -0.30 5.91 -27.16
C GLN A 705 1.07 5.25 -26.99
N ALA A 706 2.01 5.93 -26.33
CA ALA A 706 3.29 5.34 -25.97
C ALA A 706 3.09 4.13 -25.05
N TRP A 707 2.23 4.25 -24.03
CA TRP A 707 1.89 3.11 -23.16
C TRP A 707 1.27 1.94 -23.93
N ALA A 708 0.41 2.21 -24.91
CA ALA A 708 -0.15 1.17 -25.77
C ALA A 708 0.92 0.42 -26.59
N ALA A 709 1.95 1.14 -27.06
CA ALA A 709 3.07 0.53 -27.77
C ALA A 709 3.98 -0.29 -26.84
N TYR A 710 4.17 0.17 -25.60
CA TYR A 710 4.90 -0.56 -24.57
C TYR A 710 4.18 -1.84 -24.15
N GLU A 711 2.88 -1.78 -23.84
CA GLU A 711 2.08 -2.95 -23.43
C GLU A 711 2.03 -4.04 -24.51
N GLN A 712 2.06 -3.67 -25.80
CA GLN A 712 2.14 -4.67 -26.88
C GLN A 712 3.43 -5.50 -26.83
N GLN A 713 4.53 -4.92 -26.38
CA GLN A 713 5.81 -5.59 -26.22
C GLN A 713 5.92 -6.30 -24.86
N HIS A 714 5.22 -5.77 -23.86
CA HIS A 714 5.19 -6.26 -22.49
C HIS A 714 3.74 -6.50 -22.02
N PRO A 715 3.06 -7.56 -22.48
CA PRO A 715 1.62 -7.76 -22.21
C PRO A 715 1.25 -7.87 -20.73
N GLU A 716 2.21 -8.20 -19.86
CA GLU A 716 2.04 -8.36 -18.42
C GLU A 716 2.17 -7.05 -17.63
N SER A 717 2.51 -5.92 -18.27
CA SER A 717 2.73 -4.63 -17.59
C SER A 717 1.54 -4.18 -16.73
N PHE A 718 0.33 -4.59 -17.10
CA PHE A 718 -0.91 -4.27 -16.38
C PHE A 718 -1.64 -5.53 -15.90
N ARG A 719 -0.90 -6.56 -15.48
CA ARG A 719 -1.43 -7.84 -14.96
C ARG A 719 -2.46 -7.66 -13.85
N SER A 720 -2.25 -6.67 -12.98
CA SER A 720 -3.24 -6.25 -11.99
C SER A 720 -4.43 -5.57 -12.68
N MET A 721 -4.32 -4.27 -13.00
CA MET A 721 -5.30 -3.44 -13.69
C MET A 721 -4.62 -2.20 -14.29
N TYR A 722 -5.29 -1.54 -15.25
CA TYR A 722 -5.06 -0.11 -15.47
C TYR A 722 -5.64 0.63 -14.27
N GLN A 723 -4.82 1.09 -13.32
CA GLN A 723 -5.26 1.99 -12.23
C GLN A 723 -4.77 3.39 -12.54
N PHE A 724 -5.67 4.37 -12.60
CA PHE A 724 -5.31 5.71 -13.08
C PHE A 724 -6.23 6.80 -12.57
N TRP A 725 -5.74 8.04 -12.70
CA TRP A 725 -6.47 9.25 -12.33
C TRP A 725 -6.84 10.06 -13.56
N CYS A 726 -8.00 10.71 -13.50
CA CYS A 726 -8.45 11.66 -14.51
C CYS A 726 -8.96 12.95 -13.87
N ARG A 727 -8.92 14.04 -14.64
CA ARG A 727 -9.56 15.31 -14.34
C ARG A 727 -10.73 15.54 -15.29
N LYS A 728 -11.87 16.00 -14.76
CA LYS A 728 -13.00 16.43 -15.59
C LYS A 728 -12.71 17.80 -16.21
N ILE A 729 -12.86 17.88 -17.53
CA ILE A 729 -12.67 19.11 -18.32
C ILE A 729 -13.89 20.02 -18.22
#